data_AF-A0A9W4KB29-F1
#
_entry.id   AF-A0A9W4KB29-F1
#
_cell.length_a   1.000
_cell.length_b   1.000
_cell.length_c   1.000
_cell.angle_alpha   90.00
_cell.angle_beta   90.00
_cell.angle_gamma   90.00
#
_symmetry.space_group_name_H-M   'P 1'
#
loop_
_entity.id
_entity.type
_entity.pdbx_description
1 polymer ?
#
loop_
_entity_poly.entity_id
_entity_poly.type
_entity_poly.pdbx_seq_one_letter_code
_entity_poly.pdbx_strand_id
1 'polypeptide(L)'
;MVAPRNTAYAEESAEVEVLYANLEKLNRLTKKIQGSMVRLETGGKVVKEAIGPIYSNTQSLQITNSNIDKVNDAIDRLRQPLDAKNREDGIIRAGPQSSGLTPYLSAMKRVEKALVDLSTTNLRSNQNAITDFNSLLNTGSSKLQELLRGELSQHSTPVEPLHYLTKDLPFPSIPEETISHMAPLCSAVGSASIHGSQRGKGDNPALKVYAEVRGPYIASSLQNLAIASLNTVKRRPTDGPYKQGTNGIGIYSNALEAFITTEHSIIVQMFTGDQQGLALQATFLPAMGEYSKTLRELNQYIKANLMTDCFLAFEIIEIVTATSYRIDSKAAELKSLLIEALRPVRETAKSSLSELIEETKRKAGGTPLPPDGGSVPLVEEVMSSLATLTGYSGPLASILTSLGDGNWRAKSNTAGSAPLDVGPDSGTLLSHFILDMIEALMTSLEARGRAFHRSKAALGVFLSNVFCVVDRSIRQSPELARYLGTPDSIARIDTFRKRATSTYLDAWKETSQYLLDVQYTSRGAQRNSSGNVDSSAIVKSLSSKDKDAIKDKFKAFNASFDDMVSRHKTLHMEREVRTALTRELQTVLEPLYARFYDRYVEIDKGRGKYIKYDKASLSTNTDAMSGSNDLYQTPLNSRYASNEMKYLFSPRKRFSTWRQLWTWLAEAQKELGLPISAEAIEQMKAHEVIQDDEFAVAAEEEKRRRHDVMAHVHAFGLVAPAAAGIIHWGATSCYCTDNADLILLRDGLDILIPKLAVVVDKLSQFAQKYKDLPCLGFTHGQPAQLVTVGKRACLWIQDLLMDLRNLERARDDLRFRGVKGTTGTQASFLQIFNGDHAKVESLDELVTEKAGFSSAFIISSQTYSRKIDVDVGNALGSFGATCERIGIDIRHLAMLKEVEEPFEKDQIGSSAMAYKRNPMRSERLCSLGRHLQNLPKDGLDTYSAQWFERSLDDSAIRRISIPELYLTADACLILLNNVSSGFVVYPEVIKRHVNDELPFMATENIIMACVAKGLSRQDAHEEIRVLSHQAADNVKKQGKDNDLIERIRRTAFFNPIIPELDNLLDASTFVGRAPQQVEKFTSTEVAAAIKPYASAIAKGETSALYV
;
A
#
# COMPACT_ATOMS: atom_id res chain seq x y z
N MET A 1 14.50 -24.50 45.67
CA MET A 1 14.85 -23.60 46.80
C MET A 1 16.36 -23.41 46.74
N VAL A 2 17.00 -22.25 46.56
CA VAL A 2 16.62 -20.82 46.66
C VAL A 2 17.41 -20.03 45.60
N ALA A 3 16.69 -19.13 44.92
CA ALA A 3 17.01 -17.90 44.16
C ALA A 3 18.39 -17.66 43.47
N PRO A 4 18.36 -17.11 42.23
CA PRO A 4 19.50 -16.53 41.52
C PRO A 4 19.75 -15.09 41.99
N ARG A 5 21.01 -14.71 42.16
CA ARG A 5 21.41 -13.30 42.30
C ARG A 5 22.58 -13.01 41.36
N ASN A 6 22.42 -11.92 40.62
CA ASN A 6 23.45 -11.06 40.05
C ASN A 6 24.00 -11.41 38.65
N THR A 7 23.12 -11.34 37.64
CA THR A 7 23.54 -11.03 36.26
C THR A 7 24.01 -9.57 36.09
N ALA A 8 23.57 -8.65 36.97
CA ALA A 8 24.01 -7.24 36.95
C ALA A 8 25.51 -7.04 37.28
N TYR A 9 26.12 -7.94 38.07
CA TYR A 9 27.56 -7.83 38.40
C TYR A 9 28.48 -8.24 37.24
N ALA A 10 28.00 -9.09 36.33
CA ALA A 10 28.80 -9.52 35.18
C ALA A 10 28.89 -8.40 34.11
N GLU A 11 27.82 -7.63 33.96
CA GLU A 11 27.77 -6.49 33.04
C GLU A 11 28.58 -5.30 33.57
N GLU A 12 28.44 -4.95 34.87
CA GLU A 12 29.29 -3.93 35.50
C GLU A 12 30.78 -4.32 35.49
N SER A 13 31.11 -5.61 35.67
CA SER A 13 32.50 -6.07 35.58
C SER A 13 33.06 -5.96 34.16
N ALA A 14 32.24 -6.19 33.14
CA ALA A 14 32.65 -6.05 31.74
C ALA A 14 32.81 -4.57 31.33
N GLU A 15 31.95 -3.67 31.80
CA GLU A 15 32.09 -2.22 31.59
C GLU A 15 33.32 -1.66 32.31
N VAL A 16 33.61 -2.14 33.52
CA VAL A 16 34.83 -1.80 34.25
C VAL A 16 36.07 -2.31 33.51
N GLU A 17 36.07 -3.53 32.96
CA GLU A 17 37.19 -4.03 32.13
C GLU A 17 37.39 -3.21 30.85
N VAL A 18 36.32 -2.79 30.18
CA VAL A 18 36.41 -1.94 28.99
C VAL A 18 36.90 -0.53 29.34
N LEU A 19 36.49 0.02 30.48
CA LEU A 19 37.02 1.28 31.01
C LEU A 19 38.49 1.16 31.39
N TYR A 20 38.91 0.06 32.02
CA TYR A 20 40.33 -0.21 32.29
C TYR A 20 41.14 -0.38 31.00
N ALA A 21 40.59 -1.02 29.97
CA ALA A 21 41.25 -1.16 28.67
C ALA A 21 41.40 0.19 27.95
N ASN A 22 40.38 1.06 28.03
CA ASN A 22 40.45 2.43 27.50
C ASN A 22 41.40 3.32 28.31
N LEU A 23 41.45 3.15 29.63
CA LEU A 23 42.39 3.84 30.51
C LEU A 23 43.84 3.35 30.29
N GLU A 24 44.04 2.07 29.95
CA GLU A 24 45.34 1.55 29.55
C GLU A 24 45.78 2.08 28.18
N LYS A 25 44.84 2.25 27.23
CA LYS A 25 45.08 2.93 25.95
C LYS A 25 45.46 4.40 26.16
N LEU A 26 44.75 5.12 27.02
CA LEU A 26 45.09 6.50 27.40
C LEU A 26 46.46 6.54 28.09
N ASN A 27 46.76 5.64 29.01
CA ASN A 27 48.09 5.54 29.64
C ASN A 27 49.21 5.22 28.64
N ARG A 28 48.96 4.40 27.61
CA ARG A 28 49.93 4.15 26.52
C ARG A 28 50.12 5.40 25.66
N LEU A 29 49.06 6.18 25.43
CA LEU A 29 49.14 7.45 24.70
C LEU A 29 49.90 8.50 25.52
N THR A 30 49.61 8.61 26.83
CA THR A 30 50.34 9.47 27.77
C THR A 30 51.80 9.07 27.87
N LYS A 31 52.14 7.77 27.92
CA LYS A 31 53.54 7.30 27.84
C LYS A 31 54.21 7.63 26.50
N LYS A 32 53.47 7.62 25.39
CA LYS A 32 54.00 8.04 24.07
C LYS A 32 54.24 9.55 24.02
N ILE A 33 53.34 10.36 24.56
CA ILE A 33 53.48 11.81 24.65
C ILE A 33 54.63 12.18 25.59
N GLN A 34 54.72 11.52 26.75
CA GLN A 34 55.83 11.67 27.69
C GLN A 34 57.16 11.23 27.07
N GLY A 35 57.20 10.13 26.31
CA GLY A 35 58.38 9.70 25.56
C GLY A 35 58.77 10.66 24.43
N SER A 36 57.81 11.32 23.79
CA SER A 36 58.07 12.37 22.80
C SER A 36 58.58 13.67 23.45
N MET A 37 58.03 14.07 24.60
CA MET A 37 58.55 15.19 25.40
C MET A 37 59.99 14.92 25.88
N VAL A 38 60.28 13.73 26.41
CA VAL A 38 61.64 13.35 26.82
C VAL A 38 62.60 13.37 25.63
N ARG A 39 62.19 12.92 24.43
CA ARG A 39 63.02 13.02 23.22
C ARG A 39 63.28 14.47 22.80
N LEU A 40 62.29 15.35 22.92
CA LEU A 40 62.40 16.77 22.61
C LEU A 40 63.29 17.52 23.62
N GLU A 41 63.18 17.17 24.89
CA GLU A 41 64.00 17.71 25.98
C GLU A 41 65.46 17.21 25.90
N THR A 42 65.67 15.95 25.49
CA THR A 42 67.00 15.38 25.25
C THR A 42 67.65 15.98 23.99
N GLY A 43 66.88 16.20 22.92
CA GLY A 43 67.35 16.92 21.72
C GLY A 43 67.68 18.39 22.00
N GLY A 44 66.88 19.06 22.83
CA GLY A 44 67.16 20.42 23.30
C GLY A 44 68.41 20.54 24.18
N LYS A 45 68.70 19.53 25.01
CA LYS A 45 69.93 19.46 25.81
C LYS A 45 71.18 19.27 24.95
N VAL A 46 71.13 18.39 23.95
CA VAL A 46 72.26 18.13 23.02
C VAL A 46 72.59 19.35 22.16
N VAL A 47 71.58 20.14 21.74
CA VAL A 47 71.81 21.41 21.01
C VAL A 47 72.38 22.49 21.93
N LYS A 48 71.96 22.55 23.20
CA LYS A 48 72.43 23.52 24.19
C LYS A 48 73.87 23.25 24.67
N GLU A 49 74.27 21.99 24.80
CA GLU A 49 75.63 21.58 25.19
C GLU A 49 76.63 21.64 24.02
N ALA A 50 76.19 21.52 22.76
CA ALA A 50 77.05 21.65 21.58
C ALA A 50 77.33 23.11 21.14
N ILE A 51 76.41 24.05 21.36
CA ILE A 51 76.52 25.45 20.87
C ILE A 51 77.01 26.44 21.94
N GLY A 52 76.89 26.10 23.24
CA GLY A 52 77.33 26.96 24.34
C GLY A 52 78.81 27.39 24.30
N PRO A 53 79.78 26.50 24.03
CA PRO A 53 81.20 26.86 24.02
C PRO A 53 81.68 27.62 22.76
N ILE A 54 80.95 27.51 21.63
CA ILE A 54 81.31 28.20 20.37
C ILE A 54 80.86 29.67 20.38
N TYR A 55 79.78 29.98 21.09
CA TYR A 55 79.25 31.34 21.20
C TYR A 55 80.13 32.27 22.06
N SER A 56 80.77 31.76 23.12
CA SER A 56 81.58 32.57 24.04
C SER A 56 82.97 32.96 23.48
N ASN A 57 83.63 32.11 22.69
CA ASN A 57 84.96 32.42 22.13
C ASN A 57 84.89 33.26 20.84
N THR A 58 83.77 33.22 20.12
CA THR A 58 83.53 34.08 18.94
C THR A 58 83.19 35.53 19.35
N GLN A 59 82.55 35.71 20.51
CA GLN A 59 82.13 37.02 21.00
C GLN A 59 83.33 37.92 21.39
N SER A 60 84.41 37.37 21.96
CA SER A 60 85.62 38.15 22.27
C SER A 60 86.44 38.54 21.04
N LEU A 61 86.46 37.70 19.99
CA LEU A 61 87.12 38.02 18.70
C LEU A 61 86.32 39.05 17.87
N GLN A 62 84.99 39.01 17.92
CA GLN A 62 84.12 40.01 17.29
C GLN A 62 84.20 41.39 17.97
N ILE A 63 84.41 41.47 19.28
CA ILE A 63 84.54 42.75 19.99
C ILE A 63 85.83 43.49 19.57
N THR A 64 86.92 42.78 19.31
CA THR A 64 88.18 43.39 18.86
C THR A 64 88.12 43.83 17.39
N ASN A 65 87.46 43.05 16.52
CA ASN A 65 87.24 43.41 15.11
C ASN A 65 86.25 44.59 14.98
N SER A 66 85.19 44.59 15.80
CA SER A 66 84.19 45.65 15.87
C SER A 66 84.77 47.03 16.22
N ASN A 67 85.88 47.09 16.96
CA ASN A 67 86.50 48.37 17.32
C ASN A 67 87.36 48.97 16.18
N ILE A 68 87.87 48.14 15.26
CA ILE A 68 88.60 48.59 14.07
C ILE A 68 87.60 49.05 13.00
N ASP A 69 86.50 48.31 12.79
CA ASP A 69 85.43 48.67 11.84
C ASP A 69 84.70 49.98 12.24
N LYS A 70 84.50 50.24 13.54
CA LYS A 70 83.88 51.47 14.04
C LYS A 70 84.63 52.76 13.71
N VAL A 71 85.95 52.68 13.45
CA VAL A 71 86.76 53.86 13.06
C VAL A 71 86.62 54.15 11.55
N ASN A 72 86.49 53.11 10.72
CA ASN A 72 86.20 53.27 9.28
C ASN A 72 84.75 53.69 9.03
N ASP A 73 83.79 53.16 9.79
CA ASP A 73 82.36 53.52 9.73
C ASP A 73 82.09 54.99 10.08
N ALA A 74 82.91 55.59 10.95
CA ALA A 74 82.78 57.00 11.33
C ALA A 74 83.14 57.96 10.18
N ILE A 75 84.00 57.52 9.25
CA ILE A 75 84.43 58.31 8.09
C ILE A 75 83.41 58.21 6.94
N ASP A 76 82.74 57.05 6.75
CA ASP A 76 81.71 56.87 5.71
C ASP A 76 80.32 57.43 6.09
N ARG A 77 80.01 57.54 7.39
CA ARG A 77 78.73 58.08 7.92
C ARG A 77 78.46 59.56 7.62
N LEU A 78 79.47 60.33 7.20
CA LEU A 78 79.31 61.75 6.87
C LEU A 78 79.07 62.03 5.38
N ARG A 79 79.27 61.05 4.46
CA ARG A 79 79.30 61.33 3.01
C ARG A 79 78.25 60.61 2.16
N GLN A 80 77.72 59.45 2.55
CA GLN A 80 76.75 58.69 1.70
C GLN A 80 75.25 59.07 1.77
N PRO A 81 74.66 59.64 2.86
CA PRO A 81 73.21 59.83 2.93
C PRO A 81 72.62 60.89 1.99
N LEU A 82 73.42 61.85 1.48
CA LEU A 82 72.92 62.89 0.58
C LEU A 82 72.75 62.41 -0.88
N ASP A 83 73.50 61.40 -1.32
CA ASP A 83 73.46 60.90 -2.71
C ASP A 83 72.35 59.85 -2.96
N ALA A 84 71.72 59.32 -1.90
CA ALA A 84 70.65 58.31 -2.01
C ALA A 84 69.25 58.91 -2.23
N LYS A 85 68.98 60.14 -1.76
CA LYS A 85 67.65 60.80 -1.90
C LYS A 85 67.25 60.96 -3.37
N ASN A 86 68.16 61.48 -4.20
CA ASN A 86 67.85 61.78 -5.60
C ASN A 86 67.58 60.52 -6.45
N ARG A 87 68.11 59.36 -6.05
CA ARG A 87 67.89 58.10 -6.77
C ARG A 87 66.54 57.46 -6.48
N GLU A 88 66.03 57.54 -5.26
CA GLU A 88 64.83 56.79 -4.85
C GLU A 88 63.53 57.63 -4.88
N ASP A 89 63.61 58.98 -4.82
CA ASP A 89 62.42 59.86 -4.89
C ASP A 89 61.65 59.70 -6.22
N GLY A 90 62.36 59.51 -7.33
CA GLY A 90 61.74 59.27 -8.65
C GLY A 90 60.90 57.99 -8.70
N ILE A 91 61.36 56.91 -8.06
CA ILE A 91 60.69 55.61 -8.05
C ILE A 91 59.40 55.66 -7.22
N ILE A 92 59.45 56.26 -6.02
CA ILE A 92 58.30 56.31 -5.11
C ILE A 92 57.21 57.25 -5.66
N ARG A 93 57.59 58.39 -6.25
CA ARG A 93 56.61 59.31 -6.86
C ARG A 93 55.98 58.76 -8.13
N ALA A 94 56.71 57.99 -8.94
CA ALA A 94 56.17 57.38 -10.16
C ALA A 94 55.13 56.28 -9.87
N GLY A 95 55.15 55.68 -8.68
CA GLY A 95 54.15 54.72 -8.21
C GLY A 95 54.44 53.25 -8.58
N PRO A 96 53.76 52.29 -7.92
CA PRO A 96 54.06 50.86 -8.06
C PRO A 96 53.70 50.28 -9.45
N GLN A 97 52.77 50.90 -10.18
CA GLN A 97 52.37 50.46 -11.52
C GLN A 97 53.40 50.78 -12.61
N SER A 98 54.16 51.87 -12.48
CA SER A 98 55.17 52.28 -13.47
C SER A 98 56.56 51.72 -13.18
N SER A 99 56.90 51.52 -11.91
CA SER A 99 58.24 51.12 -11.47
C SER A 99 58.37 49.62 -11.19
N GLY A 100 57.26 48.88 -11.18
CA GLY A 100 57.18 47.49 -10.76
C GLY A 100 57.13 47.33 -9.24
N LEU A 101 56.38 46.34 -8.74
CA LEU A 101 56.12 46.14 -7.32
C LEU A 101 57.41 45.83 -6.52
N THR A 102 58.25 44.92 -7.00
CA THR A 102 59.49 44.53 -6.29
C THR A 102 60.52 45.66 -6.21
N PRO A 103 60.80 46.41 -7.29
CA PRO A 103 61.63 47.62 -7.22
C PRO A 103 61.05 48.68 -6.29
N TYR A 104 59.73 48.90 -6.32
CA TYR A 104 59.03 49.90 -5.50
C TYR A 104 59.09 49.54 -4.00
N LEU A 105 58.84 48.29 -3.63
CA LEU A 105 58.95 47.81 -2.24
C LEU A 105 60.41 47.88 -1.75
N SER A 106 61.38 47.59 -2.62
CA SER A 106 62.80 47.70 -2.29
C SER A 106 63.23 49.16 -2.07
N ALA A 107 62.72 50.09 -2.90
CA ALA A 107 62.93 51.52 -2.73
C ALA A 107 62.33 52.03 -1.41
N MET A 108 61.10 51.62 -1.09
CA MET A 108 60.48 51.92 0.20
C MET A 108 61.29 51.39 1.39
N LYS A 109 61.79 50.15 1.33
CA LYS A 109 62.61 49.57 2.41
C LYS A 109 63.97 50.26 2.55
N ARG A 110 64.57 50.72 1.45
CA ARG A 110 65.81 51.51 1.47
C ARG A 110 65.58 52.89 2.09
N VAL A 111 64.48 53.56 1.74
CA VAL A 111 64.08 54.84 2.34
C VAL A 111 63.76 54.67 3.83
N GLU A 112 63.08 53.61 4.22
CA GLU A 112 62.81 53.26 5.61
C GLU A 112 64.10 53.03 6.40
N LYS A 113 65.03 52.24 5.85
CA LYS A 113 66.36 52.04 6.47
C LYS A 113 67.13 53.35 6.59
N ALA A 114 67.16 54.17 5.54
CA ALA A 114 67.80 55.49 5.58
C ALA A 114 67.17 56.43 6.61
N LEU A 115 65.85 56.38 6.79
CA LEU A 115 65.13 57.15 7.81
C LEU A 115 65.48 56.67 9.22
N VAL A 116 65.56 55.35 9.46
CA VAL A 116 66.01 54.79 10.75
C VAL A 116 67.45 55.21 11.03
N ASP A 117 68.35 55.05 10.06
CA ASP A 117 69.75 55.42 10.18
C ASP A 117 69.91 56.93 10.45
N LEU A 118 69.15 57.80 9.76
CA LEU A 118 69.17 59.26 10.00
C LEU A 118 68.55 59.66 11.34
N SER A 119 67.43 59.05 11.72
CA SER A 119 66.75 59.36 12.99
C SER A 119 67.56 58.94 14.22
N THR A 120 68.40 57.90 14.12
CA THR A 120 69.34 57.53 15.20
C THR A 120 70.49 58.52 15.39
N THR A 121 70.80 59.38 14.40
CA THR A 121 71.91 60.36 14.53
C THR A 121 71.60 61.57 15.41
N ASN A 122 70.33 61.90 15.68
CA ASN A 122 69.89 63.03 16.53
C ASN A 122 70.53 64.41 16.20
N LEU A 123 71.04 64.62 14.98
CA LEU A 123 71.63 65.89 14.55
C LEU A 123 70.57 66.83 13.97
N ARG A 124 70.54 68.09 14.44
CA ARG A 124 69.57 69.10 14.00
C ARG A 124 69.68 69.44 12.51
N SER A 125 70.86 69.27 11.91
CA SER A 125 71.09 69.42 10.46
C SER A 125 70.34 68.40 9.61
N ASN A 126 69.95 67.24 10.19
CA ASN A 126 69.30 66.14 9.48
C ASN A 126 67.76 66.18 9.59
N GLN A 127 67.19 67.11 10.36
CA GLN A 127 65.76 67.20 10.63
C GLN A 127 64.91 67.38 9.35
N ASN A 128 65.41 68.19 8.40
CA ASN A 128 64.73 68.41 7.12
C ASN A 128 64.72 67.13 6.27
N ALA A 129 65.84 66.39 6.21
CA ALA A 129 65.91 65.12 5.50
C ALA A 129 64.97 64.06 6.11
N ILE A 130 64.88 63.99 7.45
CA ILE A 130 63.95 63.10 8.17
C ILE A 130 62.49 63.42 7.81
N THR A 131 62.14 64.71 7.67
CA THR A 131 60.78 65.15 7.34
C THR A 131 60.43 64.78 5.90
N ASP A 132 61.36 65.01 4.97
CA ASP A 132 61.21 64.63 3.55
C ASP A 132 61.02 63.11 3.39
N PHE A 133 61.82 62.28 4.06
CA PHE A 133 61.70 60.83 3.98
C PHE A 133 60.39 60.30 4.58
N ASN A 134 59.89 60.89 5.67
CA ASN A 134 58.56 60.56 6.22
C ASN A 134 57.43 60.91 5.25
N SER A 135 57.48 62.09 4.60
CA SER A 135 56.50 62.48 3.58
C SER A 135 56.51 61.52 2.39
N LEU A 136 57.69 61.06 1.98
CA LEU A 136 57.86 60.12 0.88
C LEU A 136 57.31 58.73 1.23
N LEU A 137 57.52 58.22 2.45
CA LEU A 137 56.94 56.95 2.92
C LEU A 137 55.42 57.00 3.02
N ASN A 138 54.85 58.11 3.51
CA ASN A 138 53.39 58.28 3.57
C ASN A 138 52.76 58.30 2.18
N THR A 139 53.38 59.01 1.23
CA THR A 139 52.95 59.01 -0.18
C THR A 139 53.06 57.60 -0.76
N GLY A 140 54.14 56.87 -0.41
CA GLY A 140 54.34 55.49 -0.81
C GLY A 140 53.25 54.54 -0.32
N SER A 141 52.88 54.65 0.96
CA SER A 141 51.86 53.83 1.62
C SER A 141 50.45 54.10 1.07
N SER A 142 50.06 55.36 0.87
CA SER A 142 48.76 55.69 0.26
C SER A 142 48.61 55.09 -1.14
N LYS A 143 49.66 55.16 -1.97
CA LYS A 143 49.64 54.54 -3.31
C LYS A 143 49.53 53.01 -3.27
N LEU A 144 50.10 52.35 -2.25
CA LEU A 144 49.93 50.91 -2.05
C LEU A 144 48.50 50.55 -1.61
N GLN A 145 47.86 51.37 -0.78
CA GLN A 145 46.45 51.18 -0.38
C GLN A 145 45.49 51.40 -1.54
N GLU A 146 45.74 52.41 -2.40
CA GLU A 146 44.97 52.64 -3.63
C GLU A 146 45.12 51.47 -4.61
N LEU A 147 46.34 50.94 -4.77
CA LEU A 147 46.56 49.74 -5.58
C LEU A 147 45.79 48.53 -5.03
N LEU A 148 45.87 48.28 -3.72
CA LEU A 148 45.14 47.19 -3.08
C LEU A 148 43.62 47.33 -3.24
N ARG A 149 43.08 48.56 -3.10
CA ARG A 149 41.66 48.85 -3.32
C ARG A 149 41.26 48.63 -4.78
N GLY A 150 42.12 49.01 -5.73
CA GLY A 150 41.91 48.81 -7.16
C GLY A 150 41.83 47.33 -7.54
N GLU A 151 42.80 46.53 -7.07
CA GLU A 151 42.83 45.07 -7.32
C GLU A 151 41.63 44.36 -6.67
N LEU A 152 41.28 44.70 -5.42
CA LEU A 152 40.09 44.14 -4.75
C LEU A 152 38.78 44.48 -5.47
N SER A 153 38.67 45.70 -5.99
CA SER A 153 37.43 46.17 -6.64
C SER A 153 37.16 45.47 -7.97
N GLN A 154 38.20 45.07 -8.70
CA GLN A 154 38.06 44.32 -9.96
C GLN A 154 37.36 42.96 -9.77
N HIS A 155 37.47 42.37 -8.59
CA HIS A 155 36.90 41.07 -8.24
C HIS A 155 35.71 41.15 -7.25
N SER A 156 35.09 42.32 -7.09
CA SER A 156 34.04 42.57 -6.09
C SER A 156 32.74 43.15 -6.68
N THR A 157 32.38 42.72 -7.89
CA THR A 157 31.09 43.08 -8.54
C THR A 157 29.94 42.25 -7.94
N PRO A 158 28.86 42.86 -7.40
CA PRO A 158 27.75 42.13 -6.80
C PRO A 158 27.17 41.06 -7.72
N VAL A 159 26.92 39.88 -7.17
CA VAL A 159 26.44 38.71 -7.93
C VAL A 159 25.07 38.26 -7.46
N GLU A 160 24.35 37.55 -8.32
CA GLU A 160 23.06 36.94 -7.97
C GLU A 160 23.28 35.52 -7.39
N PRO A 161 23.15 35.32 -6.05
CA PRO A 161 23.55 34.05 -5.43
C PRO A 161 22.67 32.85 -5.84
N LEU A 162 21.42 33.11 -6.25
CA LEU A 162 20.49 32.09 -6.71
C LEU A 162 21.00 31.36 -7.96
N HIS A 163 21.71 32.06 -8.85
CA HIS A 163 22.32 31.47 -10.04
C HIS A 163 23.33 30.38 -9.69
N TYR A 164 24.15 30.62 -8.66
CA TYR A 164 25.21 29.71 -8.24
C TYR A 164 24.64 28.51 -7.47
N LEU A 165 23.68 28.76 -6.58
CA LEU A 165 23.02 27.70 -5.82
C LEU A 165 22.20 26.75 -6.71
N THR A 166 21.48 27.26 -7.71
CA THR A 166 20.63 26.42 -8.59
C THR A 166 21.42 25.59 -9.58
N LYS A 167 22.61 26.07 -9.99
CA LYS A 167 23.49 25.39 -10.95
C LYS A 167 24.63 24.61 -10.30
N ASP A 168 24.67 24.57 -8.97
CA ASP A 168 25.76 23.97 -8.17
C ASP A 168 27.16 24.46 -8.62
N LEU A 169 27.25 25.76 -8.91
CA LEU A 169 28.49 26.42 -9.34
C LEU A 169 29.25 26.97 -8.13
N PRO A 170 30.59 26.92 -8.12
CA PRO A 170 31.38 27.53 -7.06
C PRO A 170 31.12 29.05 -7.03
N PHE A 171 30.96 29.59 -5.83
CA PHE A 171 30.78 31.03 -5.65
C PHE A 171 32.04 31.78 -6.14
N PRO A 172 31.88 33.00 -6.70
CA PRO A 172 33.00 33.77 -7.22
C PRO A 172 34.07 34.01 -6.15
N SER A 173 35.26 33.45 -6.38
CA SER A 173 36.46 33.65 -5.58
C SER A 173 37.47 34.51 -6.34
N ILE A 174 38.45 35.05 -5.62
CA ILE A 174 39.60 35.74 -6.23
C ILE A 174 40.55 34.66 -6.77
N PRO A 175 41.03 34.74 -8.03
CA PRO A 175 41.96 33.75 -8.59
C PRO A 175 43.24 33.61 -7.75
N GLU A 176 43.76 32.39 -7.59
CA GLU A 176 44.96 32.13 -6.77
C GLU A 176 46.22 32.89 -7.26
N GLU A 177 46.33 33.12 -8.56
CA GLU A 177 47.40 33.94 -9.15
C GLU A 177 47.32 35.39 -8.65
N THR A 178 46.11 35.96 -8.62
CA THR A 178 45.85 37.31 -8.09
C THR A 178 46.09 37.35 -6.58
N ILE A 179 45.65 36.34 -5.82
CA ILE A 179 45.90 36.23 -4.37
C ILE A 179 47.40 36.20 -4.08
N SER A 180 48.19 35.44 -4.86
CA SER A 180 49.64 35.33 -4.71
C SER A 180 50.35 36.68 -4.94
N HIS A 181 49.78 37.56 -5.77
CA HIS A 181 50.28 38.92 -5.99
C HIS A 181 49.81 39.89 -4.90
N MET A 182 48.61 39.69 -4.37
CA MET A 182 48.00 40.56 -3.34
C MET A 182 48.50 40.27 -1.93
N ALA A 183 48.86 39.03 -1.58
CA ALA A 183 49.33 38.69 -0.24
C ALA A 183 50.62 39.45 0.16
N PRO A 184 51.66 39.57 -0.70
CA PRO A 184 52.81 40.44 -0.45
C PRO A 184 52.43 41.92 -0.33
N LEU A 185 51.43 42.38 -1.11
CA LEU A 185 50.92 43.75 -1.05
C LEU A 185 50.21 44.04 0.28
N CYS A 186 49.36 43.12 0.76
CA CYS A 186 48.72 43.19 2.07
C CYS A 186 49.74 43.20 3.20
N SER A 187 50.76 42.34 3.12
CA SER A 187 51.87 42.34 4.09
C SER A 187 52.66 43.64 4.06
N ALA A 188 52.90 44.21 2.87
CA ALA A 188 53.61 45.48 2.71
C ALA A 188 52.81 46.64 3.30
N VAL A 189 51.51 46.74 2.98
CA VAL A 189 50.60 47.76 3.54
C VAL A 189 50.47 47.63 5.06
N GLY A 190 50.41 46.41 5.59
CA GLY A 190 50.41 46.15 7.03
C GLY A 190 51.71 46.58 7.71
N SER A 191 52.87 46.28 7.10
CA SER A 191 54.19 46.63 7.66
C SER A 191 54.51 48.13 7.58
N ALA A 192 54.02 48.84 6.56
CA ALA A 192 54.19 50.29 6.41
C ALA A 192 53.54 51.09 7.55
N SER A 193 52.60 50.50 8.29
CA SER A 193 51.95 51.12 9.45
C SER A 193 52.78 51.09 10.73
N ILE A 194 53.87 50.31 10.80
CA ILE A 194 54.66 50.11 12.03
C ILE A 194 55.63 51.29 12.28
N HIS A 195 56.02 52.03 11.24
CA HIS A 195 57.07 53.06 11.32
C HIS A 195 56.59 54.50 11.07
N GLY A 196 55.29 54.71 10.82
CA GLY A 196 54.68 56.04 10.80
C GLY A 196 54.43 56.60 12.20
N SER A 197 54.17 57.91 12.30
CA SER A 197 53.91 58.65 13.55
C SER A 197 52.64 58.27 14.32
N GLN A 198 52.01 57.11 14.01
CA GLN A 198 50.92 56.52 14.77
C GLN A 198 51.32 55.19 15.41
N ARG A 199 52.31 55.25 16.33
CA ARG A 199 52.49 54.17 17.31
C ARG A 199 51.29 54.16 18.26
N GLY A 200 50.39 53.19 18.15
CA GLY A 200 49.46 52.87 19.25
C GLY A 200 47.99 52.56 18.93
N LYS A 201 47.56 52.39 17.68
CA LYS A 201 46.22 51.85 17.38
C LYS A 201 46.38 50.59 16.53
N GLY A 202 45.91 49.45 17.05
CA GLY A 202 46.03 48.13 16.44
C GLY A 202 45.20 47.90 15.17
N ASP A 203 45.02 48.92 14.33
CA ASP A 203 44.27 48.80 13.09
C ASP A 203 45.24 48.53 11.94
N ASN A 204 45.27 47.29 11.44
CA ASN A 204 45.97 46.97 10.20
C ASN A 204 45.24 47.66 9.02
N PRO A 205 45.86 48.64 8.32
CA PRO A 205 45.20 49.35 7.21
C PRO A 205 44.78 48.41 6.07
N ALA A 206 45.50 47.30 5.87
CA ALA A 206 45.15 46.31 4.84
C ALA A 206 43.83 45.59 5.15
N LEU A 207 43.57 45.27 6.42
CA LEU A 207 42.32 44.63 6.86
C LEU A 207 41.13 45.57 6.67
N LYS A 208 41.31 46.85 7.02
CA LYS A 208 40.27 47.87 6.86
C LYS A 208 39.90 48.07 5.40
N VAL A 209 40.89 48.21 4.51
CA VAL A 209 40.65 48.33 3.06
C VAL A 209 39.97 47.08 2.52
N TYR A 210 40.36 45.89 2.99
CA TYR A 210 39.73 44.63 2.60
C TYR A 210 38.25 44.59 2.97
N ALA A 211 37.91 44.85 4.24
CA ALA A 211 36.53 44.86 4.73
C ALA A 211 35.66 45.96 4.07
N GLU A 212 36.23 47.13 3.80
CA GLU A 212 35.54 48.24 3.11
C GLU A 212 35.12 47.91 1.67
N VAL A 213 35.86 47.03 0.98
CA VAL A 213 35.56 46.63 -0.40
C VAL A 213 34.70 45.35 -0.42
N ARG A 214 35.12 44.32 0.32
CA ARG A 214 34.48 43.00 0.31
C ARG A 214 33.16 42.95 1.07
N GLY A 215 33.03 43.70 2.16
CA GLY A 215 31.81 43.72 2.98
C GLY A 215 30.57 44.23 2.23
N PRO A 216 30.62 45.42 1.59
CA PRO A 216 29.52 45.91 0.75
C PRO A 216 29.19 44.99 -0.43
N TYR A 217 30.19 44.38 -1.06
CA TYR A 217 29.99 43.40 -2.14
C TYR A 217 29.12 42.23 -1.69
N ILE A 218 29.42 41.62 -0.54
CA ILE A 218 28.66 40.49 0.00
C ILE A 218 27.25 40.93 0.41
N ALA A 219 27.13 42.06 1.11
CA ALA A 219 25.83 42.57 1.55
C ALA A 219 24.91 42.92 0.38
N SER A 220 25.42 43.59 -0.66
CA SER A 220 24.65 43.91 -1.86
C SER A 220 24.26 42.66 -2.66
N SER A 221 25.12 41.63 -2.71
CA SER A 221 24.79 40.36 -3.38
C SER A 221 23.65 39.60 -2.69
N LEU A 222 23.55 39.70 -1.36
CA LEU A 222 22.53 39.01 -0.56
C LEU A 222 21.19 39.76 -0.45
N GLN A 223 21.14 41.05 -0.81
CA GLN A 223 19.98 41.92 -0.62
C GLN A 223 18.70 41.40 -1.29
N ASN A 224 18.79 40.85 -2.51
CA ASN A 224 17.63 40.31 -3.22
C ASN A 224 16.99 39.11 -2.50
N LEU A 225 17.80 38.27 -1.83
CA LEU A 225 17.31 37.12 -1.07
C LEU A 225 16.63 37.53 0.24
N ALA A 226 17.11 38.59 0.89
CA ALA A 226 16.44 39.20 2.03
C ALA A 226 15.02 39.68 1.64
N ILE A 227 14.89 40.40 0.52
CA ILE A 227 13.60 40.89 0.01
C ILE A 227 12.68 39.73 -0.40
N ALA A 228 13.22 38.70 -1.06
CA ALA A 228 12.44 37.52 -1.46
C ALA A 228 11.89 36.75 -0.26
N SER A 229 12.67 36.61 0.81
CA SER A 229 12.26 35.95 2.05
C SER A 229 11.06 36.64 2.70
N LEU A 230 10.97 37.97 2.61
CA LEU A 230 9.85 38.76 3.14
C LEU A 230 8.62 38.76 2.22
N ASN A 231 8.83 38.86 0.91
CA ASN A 231 7.74 38.91 -0.07
C ASN A 231 6.96 37.58 -0.17
N THR A 232 7.64 36.46 0.06
CA THR A 232 6.99 35.13 0.07
C THR A 232 5.96 34.99 1.19
N VAL A 233 6.19 35.59 2.37
CA VAL A 233 5.20 35.64 3.45
C VAL A 233 4.06 36.58 3.14
N LYS A 234 4.36 37.78 2.61
CA LYS A 234 3.36 38.82 2.29
C LYS A 234 2.34 38.40 1.23
N ARG A 235 2.74 37.53 0.28
CA ARG A 235 1.90 37.11 -0.86
C ARG A 235 1.10 35.85 -0.61
N ARG A 236 1.26 35.21 0.55
CA ARG A 236 0.59 33.96 0.87
C ARG A 236 -0.89 34.20 1.23
N PRO A 237 -1.83 33.45 0.65
CA PRO A 237 -3.23 33.48 1.10
C PRO A 237 -3.34 32.95 2.54
N THR A 238 -4.21 33.54 3.36
CA THR A 238 -4.46 33.15 4.75
C THR A 238 -5.14 31.79 4.92
N ASP A 239 -5.33 31.05 3.83
CA ASP A 239 -6.12 29.82 3.79
C ASP A 239 -5.18 28.60 3.85
N GLY A 240 -5.08 28.00 5.05
CA GLY A 240 -4.34 26.77 5.33
C GLY A 240 -2.97 26.95 6.03
N PRO A 241 -2.41 25.87 6.63
CA PRO A 241 -1.14 25.90 7.36
C PRO A 241 0.06 26.11 6.43
N TYR A 242 1.14 26.63 6.99
CA TYR A 242 2.38 26.90 6.24
C TYR A 242 3.01 25.58 5.76
N LYS A 243 3.46 25.57 4.50
CA LYS A 243 4.14 24.42 3.89
C LYS A 243 5.65 24.63 3.92
N GLN A 244 6.37 23.63 4.40
CA GLN A 244 7.84 23.64 4.48
C GLN A 244 8.48 23.98 3.13
N GLY A 245 9.55 24.79 3.15
CA GLY A 245 10.34 25.13 1.96
C GLY A 245 9.70 26.16 1.02
N THR A 246 8.55 26.73 1.38
CA THR A 246 7.92 27.79 0.57
C THR A 246 8.50 29.19 0.83
N ASN A 247 9.24 29.37 1.94
CA ASN A 247 9.90 30.63 2.26
C ASN A 247 11.35 30.68 1.72
N GLY A 248 11.77 31.88 1.29
CA GLY A 248 13.13 32.12 0.76
C GLY A 248 14.27 32.07 1.78
N ILE A 249 13.99 31.99 3.09
CA ILE A 249 15.00 32.07 4.15
C ILE A 249 16.02 30.93 4.10
N GLY A 250 15.64 29.74 3.63
CA GLY A 250 16.56 28.63 3.41
C GLY A 250 17.62 28.94 2.36
N ILE A 251 17.19 29.47 1.22
CA ILE A 251 18.08 29.89 0.13
C ILE A 251 18.99 31.03 0.61
N TYR A 252 18.46 31.98 1.38
CA TYR A 252 19.24 33.05 1.97
C TYR A 252 20.33 32.52 2.92
N SER A 253 19.99 31.56 3.78
CA SER A 253 20.94 30.96 4.74
C SER A 253 22.04 30.16 4.04
N ASN A 254 21.70 29.40 2.99
CA ASN A 254 22.68 28.66 2.18
C ASN A 254 23.61 29.59 1.40
N ALA A 255 23.09 30.69 0.84
CA ALA A 255 23.91 31.69 0.17
C ALA A 255 24.90 32.35 1.15
N LEU A 256 24.44 32.68 2.35
CA LEU A 256 25.27 33.26 3.41
C LEU A 256 26.40 32.29 3.82
N GLU A 257 26.09 31.01 4.00
CA GLU A 257 27.09 29.96 4.30
C GLU A 257 28.14 29.82 3.19
N ALA A 258 27.72 29.84 1.93
CA ALA A 258 28.62 29.74 0.79
C ALA A 258 29.56 30.95 0.68
N PHE A 259 29.06 32.16 0.92
CA PHE A 259 29.90 33.35 1.00
C PHE A 259 30.90 33.27 2.17
N ILE A 260 30.46 32.86 3.37
CA ILE A 260 31.35 32.70 4.54
C ILE A 260 32.47 31.72 4.23
N THR A 261 32.15 30.58 3.62
CA THR A 261 33.14 29.55 3.29
C THR A 261 34.14 30.04 2.23
N THR A 262 33.66 30.71 1.19
CA THR A 262 34.50 31.23 0.10
C THR A 262 35.42 32.34 0.62
N GLU A 263 34.87 33.29 1.36
CA GLU A 263 35.64 34.43 1.87
C GLU A 263 36.67 34.00 2.94
N HIS A 264 36.33 33.02 3.78
CA HIS A 264 37.29 32.42 4.71
C HIS A 264 38.50 31.83 3.95
N SER A 265 38.29 31.15 2.82
CA SER A 265 39.39 30.59 2.03
C SER A 265 40.34 31.67 1.48
N ILE A 266 39.80 32.84 1.10
CA ILE A 266 40.59 33.99 0.62
C ILE A 266 41.37 34.62 1.78
N ILE A 267 40.70 34.87 2.90
CA ILE A 267 41.30 35.51 4.08
C ILE A 267 42.46 34.68 4.66
N VAL A 268 42.33 33.35 4.69
CA VAL A 268 43.40 32.44 5.18
C VAL A 268 44.67 32.55 4.33
N GLN A 269 44.55 32.79 3.03
CA GLN A 269 45.70 32.95 2.13
C GLN A 269 46.30 34.37 2.17
N MET A 270 45.50 35.37 2.54
CA MET A 270 45.92 36.79 2.50
C MET A 270 46.44 37.34 3.84
N PHE A 271 45.99 36.83 4.98
CA PHE A 271 46.30 37.36 6.31
C PHE A 271 46.91 36.31 7.25
N THR A 272 47.70 36.76 8.23
CA THR A 272 48.29 35.90 9.26
C THR A 272 47.26 35.47 10.31
N GLY A 273 47.48 34.33 10.98
CA GLY A 273 46.46 33.66 11.81
C GLY A 273 45.80 34.49 12.91
N ASP A 274 46.49 35.49 13.46
CA ASP A 274 45.96 36.45 14.44
C ASP A 274 44.99 37.49 13.84
N GLN A 275 45.06 37.72 12.53
CA GLN A 275 44.27 38.70 11.79
C GLN A 275 43.09 38.09 11.03
N GLN A 276 43.09 36.77 10.80
CA GLN A 276 42.07 36.06 10.00
C GLN A 276 40.66 36.20 10.60
N GLY A 277 40.49 35.93 11.91
CA GLY A 277 39.19 36.05 12.58
C GLY A 277 38.64 37.48 12.60
N LEU A 278 39.52 38.47 12.83
CA LEU A 278 39.15 39.90 12.83
C LEU A 278 38.75 40.37 11.42
N ALA A 279 39.45 39.92 10.38
CA ALA A 279 39.13 40.25 8.99
C ALA A 279 37.77 39.66 8.58
N LEU A 280 37.50 38.42 8.97
CA LEU A 280 36.24 37.73 8.68
C LEU A 280 35.06 38.41 9.38
N GLN A 281 35.21 38.74 10.68
CA GLN A 281 34.17 39.43 11.44
C GLN A 281 33.87 40.82 10.87
N ALA A 282 34.90 41.61 10.54
CA ALA A 282 34.73 42.94 9.97
C ALA A 282 34.06 42.91 8.58
N THR A 283 34.36 41.90 7.77
CA THR A 283 33.82 41.76 6.41
C THR A 283 32.33 41.36 6.42
N PHE A 284 31.92 40.45 7.30
CA PHE A 284 30.52 39.95 7.34
C PHE A 284 29.56 40.78 8.19
N LEU A 285 30.04 41.75 8.98
CA LEU A 285 29.20 42.56 9.87
C LEU A 285 27.98 43.21 9.16
N PRO A 286 28.11 43.82 7.96
CA PRO A 286 26.95 44.39 7.25
C PRO A 286 25.92 43.34 6.82
N ALA A 287 26.37 42.20 6.28
CA ALA A 287 25.51 41.12 5.82
C ALA A 287 24.75 40.45 6.98
N MET A 288 25.43 40.24 8.12
CA MET A 288 24.83 39.70 9.34
C MET A 288 23.77 40.63 9.94
N GLY A 289 23.97 41.95 9.84
CA GLY A 289 22.98 42.95 10.24
C GLY A 289 21.67 42.84 9.46
N GLU A 290 21.74 42.70 8.13
CA GLU A 290 20.56 42.58 7.27
C GLU A 290 19.85 41.22 7.43
N TYR A 291 20.61 40.15 7.66
CA TYR A 291 20.06 38.83 7.97
C TYR A 291 19.26 38.84 9.30
N SER A 292 19.81 39.44 10.36
CA SER A 292 19.14 39.60 11.65
C SER A 292 17.89 40.48 11.57
N LYS A 293 17.91 41.54 10.75
CA LYS A 293 16.73 42.37 10.46
C LYS A 293 15.64 41.55 9.76
N THR A 294 15.99 40.77 8.75
CA THR A 294 15.07 39.91 8.00
C THR A 294 14.36 38.91 8.93
N LEU A 295 15.10 38.24 9.81
CA LEU A 295 14.53 37.30 10.79
C LEU A 295 13.56 37.97 11.77
N ARG A 296 13.85 39.21 12.20
CA ARG A 296 12.95 39.99 13.07
C ARG A 296 11.64 40.35 12.37
N GLU A 297 11.70 40.75 11.11
CA GLU A 297 10.49 41.07 10.32
C GLU A 297 9.65 39.81 10.07
N LEU A 298 10.27 38.67 9.71
CA LEU A 298 9.57 37.38 9.59
C LEU A 298 8.87 36.98 10.90
N ASN A 299 9.54 37.17 12.05
CA ASN A 299 8.95 36.90 13.36
C ASN A 299 7.71 37.77 13.65
N GLN A 300 7.68 39.03 13.19
CA GLN A 300 6.50 39.89 13.35
C GLN A 300 5.30 39.37 12.56
N TYR A 301 5.52 38.85 11.34
CA TYR A 301 4.46 38.23 10.55
C TYR A 301 3.93 36.95 11.19
N ILE A 302 4.83 36.09 11.69
CA ILE A 302 4.44 34.86 12.41
C ILE A 302 3.59 35.20 13.63
N LYS A 303 3.97 36.22 14.41
CA LYS A 303 3.19 36.67 15.59
C LYS A 303 1.78 37.13 15.22
N ALA A 304 1.60 37.75 14.05
CA ALA A 304 0.29 38.21 13.60
C ALA A 304 -0.64 37.04 13.20
N ASN A 305 -0.08 35.92 12.71
CA ASN A 305 -0.83 34.76 12.22
C ASN A 305 -0.35 33.45 12.86
N LEU A 306 -0.28 33.42 14.20
CA LEU A 306 0.39 32.35 14.93
C LEU A 306 -0.16 30.95 14.63
N MET A 307 -1.47 30.84 14.36
CA MET A 307 -2.12 29.54 14.12
C MET A 307 -1.75 28.90 12.78
N THR A 308 -1.53 29.69 11.74
CA THR A 308 -1.19 29.17 10.40
C THR A 308 0.31 29.19 10.13
N ASP A 309 1.03 30.10 10.77
CA ASP A 309 2.42 30.45 10.43
C ASP A 309 3.43 30.02 11.51
N CYS A 310 2.98 29.41 12.62
CA CYS A 310 3.89 28.81 13.61
C CYS A 310 4.87 27.79 13.00
N PHE A 311 4.46 27.05 11.97
CA PHE A 311 5.34 26.11 11.26
C PHE A 311 6.53 26.79 10.57
N LEU A 312 6.38 28.05 10.11
CA LEU A 312 7.49 28.84 9.58
C LEU A 312 8.51 29.18 10.69
N ALA A 313 8.06 29.38 11.93
CA ALA A 313 8.97 29.58 13.06
C ALA A 313 9.83 28.33 13.31
N PHE A 314 9.23 27.13 13.22
CA PHE A 314 9.97 25.88 13.36
C PHE A 314 10.99 25.69 12.24
N GLU A 315 10.61 25.98 10.98
CA GLU A 315 11.54 25.92 9.83
C GLU A 315 12.73 26.89 10.00
N ILE A 316 12.47 28.14 10.40
CA ILE A 316 13.54 29.13 10.63
C ILE A 316 14.52 28.62 11.71
N ILE A 317 14.00 28.05 12.80
CA ILE A 317 14.85 27.49 13.87
C ILE A 317 15.71 26.35 13.35
N GLU A 318 15.15 25.46 12.54
CA GLU A 318 15.90 24.35 11.94
C GLU A 318 17.05 24.85 11.06
N ILE A 319 16.73 25.73 10.09
CA ILE A 319 17.67 26.23 9.09
C ILE A 319 18.81 27.02 9.73
N VAL A 320 18.47 27.98 10.61
CA VAL A 320 19.47 28.88 11.22
C VAL A 320 20.37 28.09 12.18
N THR A 321 19.80 27.17 12.96
CA THR A 321 20.57 26.31 13.88
C THR A 321 21.54 25.42 13.10
N ALA A 322 21.07 24.76 12.05
CA ALA A 322 21.92 23.91 11.21
C ALA A 322 23.04 24.71 10.53
N THR A 323 22.73 25.90 10.01
CA THR A 323 23.72 26.80 9.40
C THR A 323 24.79 27.21 10.43
N SER A 324 24.38 27.56 11.65
CA SER A 324 25.28 27.90 12.77
C SER A 324 26.29 26.77 13.07
N TYR A 325 25.86 25.51 13.04
CA TYR A 325 26.75 24.37 13.27
C TYR A 325 27.68 24.10 12.09
N ARG A 326 27.24 24.28 10.85
CA ARG A 326 28.09 24.05 9.66
C ARG A 326 29.23 25.07 9.57
N ILE A 327 28.98 26.33 9.93
CA ILE A 327 30.01 27.37 9.92
C ILE A 327 31.00 27.26 11.09
N ASP A 328 30.67 26.54 12.16
CA ASP A 328 31.46 26.47 13.41
C ASP A 328 32.91 26.02 13.18
N SER A 329 33.12 25.09 12.25
CA SER A 329 34.46 24.56 11.91
C SER A 329 35.37 25.56 11.21
N LYS A 330 34.82 26.61 10.57
CA LYS A 330 35.56 27.55 9.70
C LYS A 330 35.44 29.01 10.17
N ALA A 331 34.40 29.38 10.92
CA ALA A 331 34.07 30.76 11.24
C ALA A 331 33.37 30.85 12.61
N ALA A 332 34.01 30.35 13.66
CA ALA A 332 33.45 30.28 15.01
C ALA A 332 33.02 31.65 15.55
N GLU A 333 33.68 32.73 15.12
CA GLU A 333 33.39 34.11 15.53
C GLU A 333 32.01 34.62 15.06
N LEU A 334 31.47 34.06 13.97
CA LEU A 334 30.18 34.47 13.41
C LEU A 334 28.98 33.70 13.99
N LYS A 335 29.22 32.58 14.68
CA LYS A 335 28.18 31.70 15.25
C LYS A 335 27.34 32.40 16.31
N SER A 336 27.97 33.19 17.18
CA SER A 336 27.28 33.95 18.23
C SER A 336 26.21 34.89 17.66
N LEU A 337 26.52 35.56 16.54
CA LEU A 337 25.62 36.50 15.87
C LEU A 337 24.39 35.81 15.27
N LEU A 338 24.52 34.59 14.72
CA LEU A 338 23.38 33.81 14.20
C LEU A 338 22.45 33.34 15.34
N ILE A 339 23.02 32.88 16.44
CA ILE A 339 22.25 32.42 17.61
C ILE A 339 21.49 33.59 18.25
N GLU A 340 22.11 34.76 18.34
CA GLU A 340 21.44 35.97 18.84
C GLU A 340 20.29 36.42 17.94
N ALA A 341 20.46 36.35 16.62
CA ALA A 341 19.42 36.68 15.66
C ALA A 341 18.20 35.73 15.73
N LEU A 342 18.41 34.47 16.11
CA LEU A 342 17.34 33.45 16.20
C LEU A 342 16.48 33.54 17.47
N ARG A 343 17.01 34.11 18.56
CA ARG A 343 16.36 34.14 19.89
C ARG A 343 14.90 34.63 19.86
N PRO A 344 14.53 35.73 19.17
CA PRO A 344 13.15 36.20 19.14
C PRO A 344 12.15 35.25 18.45
N VAL A 345 12.62 34.45 17.47
CA VAL A 345 11.78 33.47 16.76
C VAL A 345 11.50 32.26 17.65
N ARG A 346 12.51 31.84 18.42
CA ARG A 346 12.40 30.73 19.38
C ARG A 346 11.36 30.98 20.48
N GLU A 347 11.31 32.20 21.01
CA GLU A 347 10.28 32.57 22.02
C GLU A 347 8.85 32.55 21.45
N THR A 348 8.68 33.00 20.20
CA THR A 348 7.36 32.95 19.52
C THR A 348 6.91 31.51 19.27
N ALA A 349 7.84 30.64 18.85
CA ALA A 349 7.57 29.22 18.65
C ALA A 349 7.15 28.54 19.96
N LYS A 350 7.81 28.91 21.08
CA LYS A 350 7.47 28.41 22.43
C LYS A 350 6.04 28.78 22.85
N SER A 351 5.60 30.02 22.63
CA SER A 351 4.23 30.44 22.99
C SER A 351 3.15 29.80 22.12
N SER A 352 3.47 29.40 20.88
CA SER A 352 2.49 28.83 19.93
C SER A 352 1.90 27.49 20.38
N LEU A 353 2.67 26.66 21.10
CA LEU A 353 2.26 25.30 21.49
C LEU A 353 1.03 25.30 22.42
N SER A 354 0.98 26.21 23.39
CA SER A 354 -0.17 26.34 24.29
C SER A 354 -1.40 26.90 23.60
N GLU A 355 -1.22 27.76 22.61
CA GLU A 355 -2.32 28.39 21.89
C GLU A 355 -3.00 27.43 20.90
N LEU A 356 -2.23 26.50 20.30
CA LEU A 356 -2.75 25.43 19.44
C LEU A 356 -3.72 24.49 20.19
N ILE A 357 -3.45 24.17 21.46
CA ILE A 357 -4.33 23.33 22.30
C ILE A 357 -5.65 24.05 22.58
N GLU A 358 -5.61 25.32 22.98
CA GLU A 358 -6.81 26.09 23.31
C GLU A 358 -7.68 26.34 22.06
N GLU A 359 -7.05 26.59 20.92
CA GLU A 359 -7.77 26.73 19.65
C GLU A 359 -8.49 25.45 19.24
N THR A 360 -7.85 24.29 19.41
CA THR A 360 -8.45 22.98 19.14
C THR A 360 -9.71 22.76 19.98
N LYS A 361 -9.66 23.10 21.27
CA LYS A 361 -10.84 23.06 22.16
C LYS A 361 -11.94 24.01 21.71
N ARG A 362 -11.58 25.23 21.32
CA ARG A 362 -12.53 26.27 20.86
C ARG A 362 -13.24 25.86 19.58
N LYS A 363 -12.49 25.38 18.57
CA LYS A 363 -13.06 24.85 17.31
C LYS A 363 -13.97 23.65 17.56
N ALA A 364 -13.55 22.70 18.40
CA ALA A 364 -14.36 21.53 18.74
C ALA A 364 -15.68 21.91 19.44
N GLY A 365 -15.67 22.92 20.30
CA GLY A 365 -16.88 23.43 20.96
C GLY A 365 -17.88 24.13 20.02
N GLY A 366 -17.39 24.80 18.97
CA GLY A 366 -18.19 25.57 18.02
C GLY A 366 -18.69 24.81 16.78
N THR A 367 -18.25 23.56 16.58
CA THR A 367 -18.52 22.82 15.34
C THR A 367 -19.97 22.27 15.30
N PRO A 368 -20.70 22.42 14.18
CA PRO A 368 -22.02 21.80 14.01
C PRO A 368 -21.91 20.28 13.93
N LEU A 369 -22.81 19.57 14.61
CA LEU A 369 -22.83 18.10 14.66
C LEU A 369 -23.94 17.52 13.77
N PRO A 370 -23.68 16.46 12.97
CA PRO A 370 -24.71 15.76 12.21
C PRO A 370 -25.71 15.03 13.14
N PRO A 371 -27.03 15.05 12.87
CA PRO A 371 -28.03 14.40 13.72
C PRO A 371 -28.00 12.86 13.67
N ASP A 372 -27.48 12.29 12.59
CA ASP A 372 -27.37 10.85 12.29
C ASP A 372 -26.10 10.19 12.87
N GLY A 373 -25.24 10.98 13.53
CA GLY A 373 -23.99 10.51 14.12
C GLY A 373 -22.82 10.44 13.15
N GLY A 374 -22.89 11.09 11.98
CA GLY A 374 -21.77 11.17 11.03
C GLY A 374 -20.48 11.80 11.59
N SER A 375 -19.37 11.56 10.89
CA SER A 375 -18.06 12.15 11.20
C SER A 375 -18.03 13.67 10.94
N VAL A 376 -17.03 14.36 11.50
CA VAL A 376 -16.91 15.83 11.47
C VAL A 376 -15.59 16.22 10.81
N PRO A 377 -15.57 17.11 9.79
CA PRO A 377 -14.36 17.48 9.06
C PRO A 377 -13.23 18.05 9.92
N LEU A 378 -13.57 18.67 11.06
CA LEU A 378 -12.60 19.19 12.04
C LEU A 378 -11.60 18.12 12.50
N VAL A 379 -12.03 16.86 12.63
CA VAL A 379 -11.15 15.77 13.09
C VAL A 379 -10.02 15.54 12.09
N GLU A 380 -10.33 15.53 10.78
CA GLU A 380 -9.33 15.39 9.72
C GLU A 380 -8.40 16.61 9.64
N GLU A 381 -8.95 17.82 9.79
CA GLU A 381 -8.17 19.07 9.82
C GLU A 381 -7.11 19.06 10.94
N VAL A 382 -7.52 18.70 12.16
CA VAL A 382 -6.61 18.66 13.33
C VAL A 382 -5.58 17.53 13.18
N MET A 383 -5.99 16.33 12.73
CA MET A 383 -5.06 15.21 12.55
C MET A 383 -4.05 15.47 11.42
N SER A 384 -4.45 16.15 10.35
CA SER A 384 -3.56 16.60 9.26
C SER A 384 -2.56 17.66 9.75
N SER A 385 -3.00 18.59 10.59
CA SER A 385 -2.13 19.57 11.25
C SER A 385 -1.10 18.89 12.17
N LEU A 386 -1.51 17.89 12.96
CA LEU A 386 -0.61 17.11 13.80
C LEU A 386 0.40 16.29 12.97
N ALA A 387 -0.02 15.71 11.85
CA ALA A 387 0.90 15.04 10.92
C ALA A 387 1.95 16.01 10.38
N THR A 388 1.54 17.22 9.98
CA THR A 388 2.47 18.27 9.53
C THR A 388 3.45 18.68 10.63
N LEU A 389 2.99 18.75 11.88
CA LEU A 389 3.83 19.05 13.04
C LEU A 389 4.97 18.05 13.24
N THR A 390 4.73 16.75 12.97
CA THR A 390 5.78 15.72 13.09
C THR A 390 6.97 15.94 12.15
N GLY A 391 6.78 16.63 11.03
CA GLY A 391 7.85 17.00 10.10
C GLY A 391 8.89 17.97 10.70
N TYR A 392 8.56 18.65 11.80
CA TYR A 392 9.42 19.61 12.50
C TYR A 392 10.00 19.07 13.81
N SER A 393 10.27 17.76 13.87
CA SER A 393 10.69 17.06 15.10
C SER A 393 11.95 17.63 15.76
N GLY A 394 12.95 18.08 14.99
CA GLY A 394 14.19 18.66 15.51
C GLY A 394 14.00 19.97 16.29
N PRO A 395 13.40 21.02 15.68
CA PRO A 395 13.06 22.26 16.38
C PRO A 395 12.13 22.05 17.58
N LEU A 396 11.11 21.19 17.42
CA LEU A 396 10.13 20.91 18.46
C LEU A 396 10.76 20.21 19.67
N ALA A 397 11.62 19.23 19.44
CA ALA A 397 12.43 18.60 20.48
C ALA A 397 13.18 19.65 21.32
N SER A 398 13.90 20.56 20.65
CA SER A 398 14.66 21.61 21.35
C SER A 398 13.78 22.58 22.15
N ILE A 399 12.56 22.88 21.67
CA ILE A 399 11.61 23.76 22.35
C ILE A 399 10.96 23.03 23.53
N LEU A 400 10.50 21.79 23.34
CA LEU A 400 9.84 20.98 24.35
C LEU A 400 10.79 20.65 25.51
N THR A 401 12.04 20.31 25.23
CA THR A 401 13.07 20.13 26.27
C THR A 401 13.29 21.42 27.08
N SER A 402 13.19 22.60 26.45
CA SER A 402 13.31 23.88 27.16
C SER A 402 12.06 24.29 27.95
N LEU A 403 10.90 23.70 27.64
CA LEU A 403 9.64 23.92 28.36
C LEU A 403 9.49 22.96 29.55
N GLY A 404 9.95 21.71 29.41
CA GLY A 404 9.65 20.62 30.35
C GLY A 404 8.29 19.97 30.07
N ASP A 405 8.15 18.70 30.47
CA ASP A 405 6.95 17.90 30.20
C ASP A 405 5.69 18.52 30.82
N GLY A 406 4.62 18.63 30.02
CA GLY A 406 3.32 19.13 30.46
C GLY A 406 3.21 20.66 30.66
N ASN A 407 4.32 21.41 30.60
CA ASN A 407 4.30 22.86 30.80
C ASN A 407 3.69 23.65 29.63
N TRP A 408 3.39 22.99 28.50
CA TRP A 408 2.61 23.55 27.39
C TRP A 408 1.10 23.67 27.69
N ARG A 409 0.60 23.11 28.80
CA ARG A 409 -0.82 23.12 29.15
C ARG A 409 -1.31 24.41 29.83
N ALA A 410 -0.40 25.26 30.34
CA ALA A 410 -0.76 26.48 31.07
C ALA A 410 -0.12 27.73 30.44
N LYS A 411 -0.86 28.84 30.39
CA LYS A 411 -0.28 30.18 30.15
C LYS A 411 0.38 30.69 31.44
N SER A 412 1.43 30.03 31.94
CA SER A 412 2.17 30.54 33.10
C SER A 412 3.58 30.98 32.71
N ASN A 413 3.88 32.24 33.07
CA ASN A 413 5.16 32.93 32.88
C ASN A 413 6.15 32.64 34.03
N THR A 414 6.01 31.51 34.72
CA THR A 414 6.87 31.17 35.86
C THR A 414 8.03 30.31 35.37
N ALA A 415 9.18 30.95 35.16
CA ALA A 415 10.47 30.28 34.99
C ALA A 415 10.81 29.53 36.29
N GLY A 416 10.50 28.23 36.34
CA GLY A 416 10.99 27.32 37.37
C GLY A 416 12.32 26.73 36.90
N SER A 417 13.41 27.00 37.63
CA SER A 417 14.69 26.33 37.45
C SER A 417 14.58 24.86 37.89
N ALA A 418 14.32 23.95 36.95
CA ALA A 418 14.51 22.51 37.18
C ALA A 418 15.93 22.10 36.76
N PRO A 419 16.60 21.18 37.48
CA PRO A 419 17.95 20.73 37.15
C PRO A 419 17.96 20.04 35.79
N LEU A 420 18.98 20.32 34.98
CA LEU A 420 19.13 19.89 33.58
C LEU A 420 19.67 18.45 33.44
N ASP A 421 19.48 17.61 34.45
CA ASP A 421 19.94 16.22 34.45
C ASP A 421 18.77 15.31 34.81
N VAL A 422 18.47 14.37 33.90
CA VAL A 422 17.35 13.41 33.89
C VAL A 422 15.99 13.99 33.40
N GLY A 423 15.95 14.42 32.14
CA GLY A 423 14.70 14.68 31.40
C GLY A 423 14.33 13.52 30.45
N PRO A 424 13.03 13.33 30.10
CA PRO A 424 12.62 12.33 29.11
C PRO A 424 13.28 12.60 27.75
N ASP A 425 13.52 11.54 26.97
CA ASP A 425 13.99 11.67 25.58
C ASP A 425 13.08 12.61 24.78
N SER A 426 13.69 13.43 23.93
CA SER A 426 13.04 14.44 23.10
C SER A 426 11.85 13.92 22.28
N GLY A 427 11.90 12.66 21.83
CA GLY A 427 10.79 12.00 21.14
C GLY A 427 9.59 11.67 22.04
N THR A 428 9.82 11.45 23.33
CA THR A 428 8.77 11.16 24.32
C THR A 428 7.96 12.41 24.64
N LEU A 429 8.61 13.56 24.79
CA LEU A 429 7.94 14.85 25.00
C LEU A 429 7.03 15.22 23.82
N LEU A 430 7.47 14.94 22.59
CA LEU A 430 6.65 15.17 21.39
C LEU A 430 5.44 14.23 21.34
N SER A 431 5.62 12.95 21.71
CA SER A 431 4.52 12.00 21.85
C SER A 431 3.46 12.48 22.87
N HIS A 432 3.89 12.95 24.05
CA HIS A 432 2.99 13.49 25.07
C HIS A 432 2.21 14.71 24.58
N PHE A 433 2.86 15.63 23.87
CA PHE A 433 2.19 16.81 23.31
C PHE A 433 1.13 16.43 22.25
N ILE A 434 1.45 15.52 21.32
CA ILE A 434 0.52 15.05 20.30
C ILE A 434 -0.68 14.35 20.95
N LEU A 435 -0.42 13.54 21.98
CA LEU A 435 -1.48 12.85 22.72
C LEU A 435 -2.42 13.84 23.43
N ASP A 436 -1.87 14.87 24.08
CA ASP A 436 -2.66 15.92 24.74
C ASP A 436 -3.55 16.70 23.75
N MET A 437 -3.08 16.93 22.52
CA MET A 437 -3.88 17.55 21.45
C MET A 437 -5.05 16.66 21.02
N ILE A 438 -4.80 15.36 20.83
CA ILE A 438 -5.85 14.38 20.48
C ILE A 438 -6.87 14.25 21.63
N GLU A 439 -6.41 14.20 22.88
CA GLU A 439 -7.29 14.16 24.05
C GLU A 439 -8.14 15.43 24.19
N ALA A 440 -7.56 16.61 23.93
CA ALA A 440 -8.30 17.87 23.94
C ALA A 440 -9.41 17.87 22.87
N LEU A 441 -9.10 17.41 21.64
CA LEU A 441 -10.08 17.29 20.56
C LEU A 441 -11.21 16.31 20.93
N MET A 442 -10.87 15.09 21.32
CA MET A 442 -11.85 14.03 21.58
C MET A 442 -12.71 14.34 22.81
N THR A 443 -12.14 14.90 23.87
CA THR A 443 -12.90 15.26 25.09
C THR A 443 -13.87 16.40 24.81
N SER A 444 -13.46 17.42 24.03
CA SER A 444 -14.34 18.52 23.64
C SER A 444 -15.47 18.07 22.72
N LEU A 445 -15.18 17.20 21.73
CA LEU A 445 -16.22 16.61 20.87
C LEU A 445 -17.15 15.68 21.65
N GLU A 446 -16.65 14.93 22.63
CA GLU A 446 -17.47 14.08 23.49
C GLU A 446 -18.44 14.91 24.34
N ALA A 447 -17.96 15.99 24.97
CA ALA A 447 -18.80 16.90 25.74
C ALA A 447 -19.88 17.56 24.87
N ARG A 448 -19.51 17.99 23.65
CA ARG A 448 -20.44 18.58 22.68
C ARG A 448 -21.47 17.55 22.17
N GLY A 449 -21.03 16.34 21.85
CA GLY A 449 -21.87 15.23 21.41
C GLY A 449 -22.92 14.85 22.45
N ARG A 450 -22.51 14.75 23.73
CA ARG A 450 -23.42 14.48 24.86
C ARG A 450 -24.51 15.54 25.02
N ALA A 451 -24.19 16.81 24.74
CA ALA A 451 -25.16 17.90 24.81
C ALA A 451 -26.14 17.92 23.63
N PHE A 452 -25.74 17.42 22.45
CA PHE A 452 -26.53 17.48 21.22
C PHE A 452 -27.38 16.23 20.95
N HIS A 453 -26.79 15.04 21.05
CA HIS A 453 -27.48 13.79 20.74
C HIS A 453 -28.34 13.32 21.90
N ARG A 454 -29.67 13.32 21.72
CA ARG A 454 -30.62 12.78 22.70
C ARG A 454 -30.65 11.25 22.74
N SER A 455 -30.32 10.59 21.62
CA SER A 455 -30.28 9.14 21.51
C SER A 455 -28.88 8.60 21.84
N LYS A 456 -28.81 7.62 22.74
CA LYS A 456 -27.56 6.92 23.06
C LYS A 456 -26.96 6.19 21.85
N ALA A 457 -27.80 5.68 20.95
CA ALA A 457 -27.34 5.01 19.72
C ALA A 457 -26.64 6.00 18.77
N ALA A 458 -27.22 7.19 18.55
CA ALA A 458 -26.61 8.22 17.72
C ALA A 458 -25.32 8.79 18.34
N LEU A 459 -25.32 9.00 19.67
CA LEU A 459 -24.13 9.42 20.41
C LEU A 459 -23.00 8.38 20.33
N GLY A 460 -23.32 7.09 20.54
CA GLY A 460 -22.34 6.01 20.46
C GLY A 460 -21.73 5.87 19.07
N VAL A 461 -22.53 6.03 18.02
CA VAL A 461 -22.06 6.04 16.62
C VAL A 461 -21.18 7.24 16.34
N PHE A 462 -21.61 8.44 16.73
CA PHE A 462 -20.83 9.68 16.57
C PHE A 462 -19.44 9.56 17.18
N LEU A 463 -19.35 9.13 18.45
CA LEU A 463 -18.07 8.98 19.14
C LEU A 463 -17.21 7.89 18.49
N SER A 464 -17.82 6.81 17.99
CA SER A 464 -17.12 5.73 17.31
C SER A 464 -16.57 6.19 15.95
N ASN A 465 -17.31 7.01 15.21
CA ASN A 465 -16.86 7.61 13.95
C ASN A 465 -15.70 8.59 14.19
N VAL A 466 -15.79 9.46 15.21
CA VAL A 466 -14.70 10.36 15.59
C VAL A 466 -13.44 9.57 15.93
N PHE A 467 -13.55 8.53 16.76
CA PHE A 467 -12.43 7.65 17.08
C PHE A 467 -11.86 6.96 15.84
N CYS A 468 -12.73 6.46 14.95
CA CYS A 468 -12.33 5.78 13.73
C CYS A 468 -11.49 6.68 12.81
N VAL A 469 -11.90 7.95 12.64
CA VAL A 469 -11.14 8.92 11.84
C VAL A 469 -9.77 9.21 12.47
N VAL A 470 -9.69 9.31 13.80
CA VAL A 470 -8.41 9.46 14.52
C VAL A 470 -7.51 8.24 14.32
N ASP A 471 -8.00 7.02 14.57
CA ASP A 471 -7.24 5.78 14.40
C ASP A 471 -6.79 5.58 12.95
N ARG A 472 -7.67 5.87 11.98
CA ARG A 472 -7.36 5.84 10.55
C ARG A 472 -6.25 6.83 10.20
N SER A 473 -6.31 8.05 10.71
CA SER A 473 -5.28 9.09 10.49
C SER A 473 -3.92 8.70 11.08
N ILE A 474 -3.90 8.09 12.27
CA ILE A 474 -2.67 7.59 12.90
C ILE A 474 -2.05 6.46 12.06
N ARG A 475 -2.87 5.53 11.55
CA ARG A 475 -2.39 4.42 10.71
C ARG A 475 -1.88 4.87 9.34
N GLN A 476 -2.49 5.91 8.76
CA GLN A 476 -2.12 6.42 7.43
C GLN A 476 -0.84 7.26 7.45
N SER A 477 -0.48 7.87 8.60
CA SER A 477 0.73 8.67 8.74
C SER A 477 1.83 7.88 9.48
N PRO A 478 2.92 7.46 8.78
CA PRO A 478 4.01 6.71 9.39
C PRO A 478 4.68 7.44 10.56
N GLU A 479 4.76 8.77 10.48
CA GLU A 479 5.36 9.60 11.52
C GLU A 479 4.47 9.68 12.77
N LEU A 480 3.15 9.83 12.62
CA LEU A 480 2.24 9.77 13.78
C LEU A 480 2.25 8.39 14.45
N ALA A 481 2.29 7.32 13.64
CA ALA A 481 2.39 5.95 14.16
C ALA A 481 3.69 5.71 14.95
N ARG A 482 4.80 6.35 14.55
CA ARG A 482 6.08 6.28 15.26
C ARG A 482 5.99 6.88 16.67
N TYR A 483 5.35 8.04 16.82
CA TYR A 483 5.24 8.72 18.12
C TYR A 483 4.12 8.16 19.01
N LEU A 484 3.02 7.69 18.43
CA LEU A 484 1.83 7.20 19.16
C LEU A 484 1.77 5.66 19.24
N GLY A 485 2.75 4.94 18.71
CA GLY A 485 2.81 3.48 18.72
C GLY A 485 3.23 2.86 20.05
N THR A 486 3.48 3.66 21.09
CA THR A 486 3.83 3.13 22.42
C THR A 486 2.62 2.50 23.09
N PRO A 487 2.80 1.43 23.91
CA PRO A 487 1.68 0.78 24.60
C PRO A 487 0.84 1.73 25.47
N ASP A 488 1.46 2.75 26.07
CA ASP A 488 0.78 3.74 26.91
C ASP A 488 -0.12 4.68 26.08
N SER A 489 0.39 5.21 24.96
CA SER A 489 -0.39 6.05 24.05
C SER A 489 -1.58 5.30 23.46
N ILE A 490 -1.38 4.05 23.05
CA ILE A 490 -2.46 3.19 22.52
C ILE A 490 -3.52 2.95 23.60
N ALA A 491 -3.11 2.65 24.84
CA ALA A 491 -4.05 2.41 25.93
C ALA A 491 -4.91 3.64 26.22
N ARG A 492 -4.33 4.84 26.23
CA ARG A 492 -5.06 6.10 26.46
C ARG A 492 -6.07 6.40 25.35
N ILE A 493 -5.68 6.24 24.08
CA ILE A 493 -6.58 6.42 22.92
C ILE A 493 -7.71 5.37 22.92
N ASP A 494 -7.41 4.12 23.26
CA ASP A 494 -8.38 3.02 23.32
C ASP A 494 -9.49 3.23 24.37
N THR A 495 -9.24 4.03 25.42
CA THR A 495 -10.28 4.37 26.41
C THR A 495 -11.48 5.07 25.78
N PHE A 496 -11.27 5.86 24.72
CA PHE A 496 -12.35 6.56 24.02
C PHE A 496 -13.18 5.59 23.17
N ARG A 497 -12.53 4.63 22.49
CA ARG A 497 -13.22 3.54 21.78
C ARG A 497 -14.12 2.74 22.71
N LYS A 498 -13.59 2.33 23.88
CA LYS A 498 -14.34 1.58 24.89
C LYS A 498 -15.57 2.35 25.38
N ARG A 499 -15.43 3.65 25.66
CA ARG A 499 -16.55 4.52 26.07
C ARG A 499 -17.58 4.70 24.95
N ALA A 500 -17.15 4.89 23.70
CA ALA A 500 -18.04 5.02 22.55
C ALA A 500 -18.86 3.73 22.31
N THR A 501 -18.17 2.58 22.33
CA THR A 501 -18.78 1.25 22.18
C THR A 501 -19.76 0.96 23.32
N SER A 502 -19.37 1.24 24.56
CA SER A 502 -20.26 1.08 25.73
C SER A 502 -21.51 1.95 25.62
N THR A 503 -21.40 3.18 25.13
CA THR A 503 -22.54 4.09 24.95
C THR A 503 -23.51 3.57 23.88
N TYR A 504 -22.97 2.96 22.82
CA TYR A 504 -23.78 2.31 21.78
C TYR A 504 -24.49 1.06 22.31
N LEU A 505 -23.78 0.16 22.99
CA LEU A 505 -24.35 -1.06 23.58
C LEU A 505 -25.41 -0.76 24.64
N ASP A 506 -25.24 0.32 25.39
CA ASP A 506 -26.24 0.82 26.34
C ASP A 506 -27.61 1.08 25.69
N ALA A 507 -27.65 1.43 24.39
CA ALA A 507 -28.90 1.61 23.66
C ALA A 507 -29.64 0.28 23.40
N TRP A 508 -28.92 -0.83 23.36
CA TRP A 508 -29.45 -2.19 23.18
C TRP A 508 -29.79 -2.90 24.50
N LYS A 509 -29.54 -2.23 25.63
CA LYS A 509 -29.76 -2.80 26.97
C LYS A 509 -31.21 -3.19 27.21
N GLU A 510 -32.17 -2.36 26.77
CA GLU A 510 -33.61 -2.66 26.88
C GLU A 510 -33.98 -3.93 26.11
N THR A 511 -33.49 -4.08 24.88
CA THR A 511 -33.69 -5.27 24.04
C THR A 511 -33.13 -6.53 24.70
N SER A 512 -31.90 -6.47 25.22
CA SER A 512 -31.27 -7.60 25.90
C SER A 512 -31.93 -7.97 27.24
N GLN A 513 -32.55 -7.00 27.93
CA GLN A 513 -33.21 -7.22 29.21
C GLN A 513 -34.43 -8.14 29.11
N TYR A 514 -35.14 -8.14 27.97
CA TYR A 514 -36.25 -9.07 27.72
C TYR A 514 -35.81 -10.54 27.64
N LEU A 515 -34.53 -10.80 27.34
CA LEU A 515 -33.94 -12.14 27.26
C LEU A 515 -33.39 -12.65 28.59
N LEU A 516 -33.36 -11.80 29.63
CA LEU A 516 -32.91 -12.19 30.96
C LEU A 516 -34.05 -12.83 31.76
N ASP A 517 -33.75 -13.96 32.40
CA ASP A 517 -34.68 -14.62 33.32
C ASP A 517 -34.61 -13.95 34.70
N VAL A 518 -35.76 -13.57 35.25
CA VAL A 518 -35.88 -13.18 36.66
C VAL A 518 -35.79 -14.48 37.44
N GLN A 519 -34.70 -14.68 38.19
CA GLN A 519 -34.57 -15.81 39.09
C GLN A 519 -35.75 -15.80 40.09
N TYR A 520 -36.60 -16.82 40.03
CA TYR A 520 -37.36 -17.24 41.21
C TYR A 520 -36.35 -17.82 42.22
N THR A 521 -35.80 -16.97 43.08
CA THR A 521 -35.11 -17.42 44.28
C THR A 521 -36.13 -17.96 45.27
N SER A 522 -36.55 -19.22 45.09
CA SER A 522 -37.08 -20.02 46.20
C SER A 522 -36.85 -21.51 45.96
N ARG A 523 -36.00 -22.06 46.84
CA ARG A 523 -35.72 -23.49 47.13
C ARG A 523 -34.83 -24.27 46.16
N GLY A 524 -33.57 -24.35 46.57
CA GLY A 524 -32.71 -25.55 46.58
C GLY A 524 -32.84 -26.57 45.45
N ALA A 525 -32.10 -26.36 44.37
CA ALA A 525 -31.59 -27.45 43.53
C ALA A 525 -30.26 -27.01 42.90
N GLN A 526 -29.29 -27.93 42.89
CA GLN A 526 -27.91 -27.73 42.44
C GLN A 526 -27.82 -27.17 41.01
N ARG A 527 -26.85 -26.28 40.79
CA ARG A 527 -26.38 -25.87 39.47
C ARG A 527 -25.70 -27.06 38.78
N ASN A 528 -26.35 -27.65 37.78
CA ASN A 528 -25.66 -28.42 36.75
C ASN A 528 -25.38 -27.52 35.53
N SER A 529 -24.11 -27.36 35.22
CA SER A 529 -23.62 -26.84 33.94
C SER A 529 -23.72 -27.94 32.87
N SER A 530 -23.98 -27.51 31.63
CA SER A 530 -23.71 -28.25 30.38
C SER A 530 -24.39 -29.62 30.20
N GLY A 531 -25.72 -29.63 30.07
CA GLY A 531 -26.48 -30.76 29.52
C GLY A 531 -27.66 -30.26 28.67
N ASN A 532 -28.04 -31.02 27.63
CA ASN A 532 -29.16 -30.72 26.72
C ASN A 532 -30.40 -30.27 27.50
N VAL A 533 -30.81 -29.02 27.29
CA VAL A 533 -31.99 -28.45 27.96
C VAL A 533 -33.24 -28.99 27.26
N ASP A 534 -33.98 -29.88 27.92
CA ASP A 534 -35.27 -30.35 27.41
C ASP A 534 -36.33 -29.24 27.61
N SER A 535 -36.47 -28.37 26.62
CA SER A 535 -37.47 -27.29 26.60
C SER A 535 -38.89 -27.82 26.83
N SER A 536 -39.19 -29.04 26.38
CA SER A 536 -40.52 -29.64 26.50
C SER A 536 -40.88 -29.95 27.96
N ALA A 537 -39.91 -30.41 28.76
CA ALA A 537 -40.08 -30.65 30.18
C ALA A 537 -40.25 -29.34 30.97
N ILE A 538 -39.46 -28.32 30.62
CA ILE A 538 -39.53 -27.00 31.26
C ILE A 538 -40.87 -26.32 30.97
N VAL A 539 -41.28 -26.27 29.70
CA VAL A 539 -42.57 -25.66 29.29
C VAL A 539 -43.76 -26.40 29.91
N LYS A 540 -43.70 -27.73 30.11
CA LYS A 540 -44.76 -28.48 30.82
C LYS A 540 -44.86 -28.13 32.31
N SER A 541 -43.73 -27.82 32.95
CA SER A 541 -43.66 -27.48 34.39
C SER A 541 -44.13 -26.06 34.73
N LEU A 542 -44.25 -25.16 33.73
CA LEU A 542 -44.64 -23.76 33.93
C LEU A 542 -46.16 -23.57 34.10
N SER A 543 -46.54 -22.63 34.98
CA SER A 543 -47.94 -22.21 35.16
C SER A 543 -48.47 -21.48 33.91
N SER A 544 -49.79 -21.41 33.76
CA SER A 544 -50.41 -20.66 32.65
C SER A 544 -49.97 -19.20 32.63
N LYS A 545 -49.78 -18.59 33.80
CA LYS A 545 -49.32 -17.20 33.96
C LYS A 545 -47.88 -17.02 33.50
N ASP A 546 -46.99 -17.97 33.80
CA ASP A 546 -45.57 -17.90 33.41
C ASP A 546 -45.39 -18.13 31.92
N LYS A 547 -46.23 -19.00 31.33
CA LYS A 547 -46.28 -19.21 29.88
C LYS A 547 -46.66 -17.94 29.13
N ASP A 548 -47.63 -17.19 29.63
CA ASP A 548 -48.02 -15.92 29.02
C ASP A 548 -46.95 -14.84 29.20
N ALA A 549 -46.30 -14.77 30.37
CA ALA A 549 -45.16 -13.87 30.59
C ALA A 549 -43.98 -14.12 29.64
N ILE A 550 -43.66 -15.39 29.32
CA ILE A 550 -42.59 -15.73 28.36
C ILE A 550 -42.99 -15.35 26.92
N LYS A 551 -44.25 -15.57 26.53
CA LYS A 551 -44.76 -15.12 25.21
C LYS A 551 -44.67 -13.60 25.08
N ASP A 552 -44.99 -12.86 26.14
CA ASP A 552 -44.90 -11.40 26.14
C ASP A 552 -43.44 -10.92 26.08
N LYS A 553 -42.50 -11.63 26.71
CA LYS A 553 -41.06 -11.37 26.55
C LYS A 553 -40.60 -11.58 25.10
N PHE A 554 -41.01 -12.65 24.42
CA PHE A 554 -40.68 -12.85 23.00
C PHE A 554 -41.26 -11.75 22.12
N LYS A 555 -42.52 -11.34 22.34
CA LYS A 555 -43.14 -10.23 21.60
C LYS A 555 -42.43 -8.89 21.84
N ALA A 556 -42.13 -8.56 23.09
CA ALA A 556 -41.44 -7.34 23.47
C ALA A 556 -40.01 -7.31 22.89
N PHE A 557 -39.30 -8.44 22.94
CA PHE A 557 -38.01 -8.61 22.29
C PHE A 557 -38.10 -8.38 20.78
N ASN A 558 -39.03 -9.04 20.08
CA ASN A 558 -39.17 -8.90 18.62
C ASN A 558 -39.43 -7.44 18.23
N ALA A 559 -40.34 -6.75 18.93
CA ALA A 559 -40.66 -5.35 18.66
C ALA A 559 -39.48 -4.41 18.94
N SER A 560 -38.78 -4.61 20.06
CA SER A 560 -37.61 -3.81 20.43
C SER A 560 -36.42 -4.06 19.49
N PHE A 561 -36.19 -5.32 19.10
CA PHE A 561 -35.13 -5.71 18.16
C PHE A 561 -35.39 -5.12 16.78
N ASP A 562 -36.62 -5.21 16.25
CA ASP A 562 -36.98 -4.66 14.94
C ASP A 562 -36.82 -3.13 14.89
N ASP A 563 -37.25 -2.42 15.93
CA ASP A 563 -37.09 -0.96 16.06
C ASP A 563 -35.60 -0.58 16.11
N MET A 564 -34.80 -1.30 16.89
CA MET A 564 -33.36 -1.04 16.99
C MET A 564 -32.60 -1.37 15.70
N VAL A 565 -32.96 -2.44 14.99
CA VAL A 565 -32.41 -2.77 13.66
C VAL A 565 -32.78 -1.68 12.64
N SER A 566 -34.02 -1.19 12.67
CA SER A 566 -34.46 -0.08 11.82
C SER A 566 -33.66 1.19 12.09
N ARG A 567 -33.51 1.57 13.37
CA ARG A 567 -32.69 2.72 13.79
C ARG A 567 -31.23 2.56 13.41
N HIS A 568 -30.63 1.37 13.59
CA HIS A 568 -29.25 1.08 13.18
C HIS A 568 -29.02 1.35 11.69
N LYS A 569 -30.01 1.05 10.83
CA LYS A 569 -29.94 1.32 9.38
C LYS A 569 -30.00 2.81 9.04
N THR A 570 -30.64 3.63 9.88
CA THR A 570 -30.73 5.08 9.66
C THR A 570 -29.49 5.87 10.11
N LEU A 571 -28.60 5.26 10.90
CA LEU A 571 -27.40 5.90 11.42
C LEU A 571 -26.26 5.86 10.39
N HIS A 572 -25.54 6.97 10.26
CA HIS A 572 -24.37 7.05 9.41
C HIS A 572 -23.15 6.52 10.17
N MET A 573 -22.65 5.34 9.78
CA MET A 573 -21.50 4.70 10.41
C MET A 573 -20.38 4.57 9.38
N GLU A 574 -19.15 4.93 9.76
CA GLU A 574 -17.95 4.55 9.03
C GLU A 574 -17.87 3.01 8.93
N ARG A 575 -17.24 2.49 7.88
CA ARG A 575 -17.22 1.04 7.56
C ARG A 575 -16.67 0.19 8.71
N GLU A 576 -15.58 0.65 9.32
CA GLU A 576 -14.90 -0.01 10.43
C GLU A 576 -15.78 0.00 11.68
N VAL A 577 -16.52 1.10 11.90
CA VAL A 577 -17.45 1.26 13.02
C VAL A 577 -18.65 0.34 12.88
N ARG A 578 -19.24 0.25 11.69
CA ARG A 578 -20.38 -0.65 11.42
C ARG A 578 -20.02 -2.10 11.72
N THR A 579 -18.86 -2.56 11.26
CA THR A 579 -18.40 -3.93 11.49
C THR A 579 -18.08 -4.17 12.98
N ALA A 580 -17.38 -3.24 13.63
CA ALA A 580 -16.99 -3.37 15.03
C ALA A 580 -18.20 -3.38 15.96
N LEU A 581 -19.15 -2.46 15.79
CA LEU A 581 -20.34 -2.38 16.63
C LEU A 581 -21.29 -3.57 16.41
N THR A 582 -21.41 -4.10 15.18
CA THR A 582 -22.21 -5.31 14.92
C THR A 582 -21.60 -6.54 15.61
N ARG A 583 -20.27 -6.69 15.59
CA ARG A 583 -19.61 -7.79 16.32
C ARG A 583 -19.80 -7.70 17.82
N GLU A 584 -19.63 -6.51 18.40
CA GLU A 584 -19.88 -6.28 19.83
C GLU A 584 -21.36 -6.46 20.22
N LEU A 585 -22.28 -6.20 19.29
CA LEU A 585 -23.69 -6.52 19.47
C LEU A 585 -23.93 -8.03 19.46
N GLN A 586 -23.31 -8.76 18.53
CA GLN A 586 -23.43 -10.21 18.41
C GLN A 586 -22.94 -10.92 19.67
N THR A 587 -21.78 -10.52 20.20
CA THR A 587 -21.20 -11.11 21.43
C THR A 587 -22.11 -10.95 22.65
N VAL A 588 -22.92 -9.89 22.70
CA VAL A 588 -23.87 -9.66 23.80
C VAL A 588 -25.21 -10.33 23.54
N LEU A 589 -25.77 -10.20 22.33
CA LEU A 589 -27.17 -10.53 22.06
C LEU A 589 -27.38 -12.01 21.67
N GLU A 590 -26.52 -12.57 20.82
CA GLU A 590 -26.71 -13.93 20.30
C GLU A 590 -26.62 -15.00 21.41
N PRO A 591 -25.65 -14.96 22.35
CA PRO A 591 -25.60 -15.95 23.44
C PRO A 591 -26.80 -15.87 24.38
N LEU A 592 -27.31 -14.65 24.64
CA LEU A 592 -28.50 -14.45 25.46
C LEU A 592 -29.75 -15.00 24.76
N TYR A 593 -29.90 -14.72 23.47
CA TYR A 593 -31.03 -15.23 22.70
C TYR A 593 -30.98 -16.75 22.55
N ALA A 594 -29.80 -17.32 22.25
CA ALA A 594 -29.65 -18.76 22.10
C ALA A 594 -30.04 -19.51 23.39
N ARG A 595 -29.62 -19.00 24.56
CA ARG A 595 -30.00 -19.57 25.87
C ARG A 595 -31.49 -19.45 26.15
N PHE A 596 -32.10 -18.32 25.81
CA PHE A 596 -33.54 -18.08 26.00
C PHE A 596 -34.38 -18.93 25.05
N TYR A 597 -33.95 -19.04 23.79
CA TYR A 597 -34.55 -19.88 22.75
C TYR A 597 -34.50 -21.36 23.12
N ASP A 598 -33.32 -21.90 23.47
CA ASP A 598 -33.16 -23.31 23.86
C ASP A 598 -34.02 -23.71 25.05
N ARG A 599 -34.26 -22.77 25.96
CA ARG A 599 -35.07 -23.00 27.15
C ARG A 599 -36.57 -23.02 26.84
N TYR A 600 -37.05 -22.18 25.92
CA TYR A 600 -38.48 -21.91 25.74
C TYR A 600 -39.05 -22.15 24.33
N VAL A 601 -38.28 -22.69 23.38
CA VAL A 601 -38.72 -22.92 21.98
C VAL A 601 -40.05 -23.69 21.87
N GLU A 602 -40.29 -24.64 22.76
CA GLU A 602 -41.51 -25.48 22.77
C GLU A 602 -42.79 -24.71 23.18
N ILE A 603 -42.69 -23.43 23.59
CA ILE A 603 -43.84 -22.62 23.97
C ILE A 603 -44.75 -22.24 22.79
N ASP A 604 -44.17 -22.14 21.58
CA ASP A 604 -44.90 -21.81 20.35
C ASP A 604 -45.35 -23.06 19.58
N LYS A 605 -44.91 -24.27 19.99
CA LYS A 605 -45.21 -25.55 19.33
C LYS A 605 -44.97 -25.53 17.81
N GLY A 606 -43.96 -24.79 17.34
CA GLY A 606 -43.65 -24.66 15.91
C GLY A 606 -44.67 -23.86 15.07
N ARG A 607 -45.59 -23.11 15.70
CA ARG A 607 -46.64 -22.35 14.98
C ARG A 607 -46.24 -20.94 14.55
N GLY A 608 -45.07 -20.45 14.96
CA GLY A 608 -44.51 -19.15 14.56
C GLY A 608 -45.33 -17.93 14.96
N LYS A 609 -46.17 -18.05 16.02
CA LYS A 609 -47.07 -16.97 16.45
C LYS A 609 -46.40 -16.01 17.44
N TYR A 610 -45.40 -16.49 18.18
CA TYR A 610 -44.73 -15.73 19.25
C TYR A 610 -43.22 -15.63 19.02
N ILE A 611 -42.61 -16.69 18.49
CA ILE A 611 -41.19 -16.75 18.16
C ILE A 611 -41.04 -16.39 16.68
N LYS A 612 -40.51 -15.19 16.40
CA LYS A 612 -40.30 -14.68 15.04
C LYS A 612 -38.96 -15.12 14.44
N TYR A 613 -37.93 -15.24 15.28
CA TYR A 613 -36.57 -15.56 14.88
C TYR A 613 -36.19 -16.95 15.43
N ASP A 614 -35.56 -17.78 14.62
CA ASP A 614 -34.74 -18.89 15.10
C ASP A 614 -33.28 -18.41 15.27
N LYS A 615 -32.41 -19.26 15.80
CA LYS A 615 -31.01 -18.88 16.05
C LYS A 615 -30.29 -18.45 14.75
N ALA A 616 -30.54 -19.14 13.64
CA ALA A 616 -29.89 -18.89 12.37
C ALA A 616 -30.39 -17.59 11.71
N SER A 617 -31.70 -17.34 11.75
CA SER A 617 -32.32 -16.13 11.22
C SER A 617 -32.04 -14.91 12.08
N LEU A 618 -31.91 -15.03 13.40
CA LEU A 618 -31.43 -13.91 14.23
C LEU A 618 -30.01 -13.53 13.84
N SER A 619 -29.11 -14.53 13.73
CA SER A 619 -27.71 -14.31 13.34
C SER A 619 -27.59 -13.72 11.93
N THR A 620 -28.40 -14.21 11.00
CA THR A 620 -28.50 -13.66 9.63
C THR A 620 -29.00 -12.21 9.63
N ASN A 621 -29.96 -11.85 10.48
CA ASN A 621 -30.46 -10.47 10.57
C ASN A 621 -29.43 -9.53 11.21
N THR A 622 -28.66 -10.00 12.20
CA THR A 622 -27.54 -9.24 12.77
C THR A 622 -26.38 -9.12 11.77
N ASP A 623 -26.09 -10.16 10.99
CA ASP A 623 -25.09 -10.10 9.92
C ASP A 623 -25.51 -9.16 8.79
N ALA A 624 -26.81 -9.10 8.45
CA ALA A 624 -27.32 -8.14 7.50
C ALA A 624 -27.12 -6.67 7.95
N MET A 625 -26.96 -6.41 9.26
CA MET A 625 -26.60 -5.08 9.78
C MET A 625 -25.13 -4.72 9.52
N SER A 626 -24.26 -5.69 9.23
CA SER A 626 -22.85 -5.46 8.88
C SER A 626 -22.63 -4.83 7.50
N GLY A 627 -23.67 -4.78 6.65
CA GLY A 627 -23.58 -4.16 5.32
C GLY A 627 -22.83 -5.02 4.30
N SER A 628 -23.14 -6.33 4.22
CA SER A 628 -22.48 -7.26 3.28
C SER A 628 -22.62 -6.88 1.79
N ASN A 629 -23.49 -5.93 1.44
CA ASN A 629 -23.62 -5.39 0.08
C ASN A 629 -22.63 -4.24 -0.24
N ASP A 630 -21.87 -3.76 0.75
CA ASP A 630 -20.90 -2.68 0.58
C ASP A 630 -19.57 -3.17 -0.01
N LEU A 631 -19.40 -4.50 -0.14
CA LEU A 631 -18.21 -5.14 -0.70
C LEU A 631 -18.55 -5.88 -1.99
N TYR A 632 -17.58 -5.91 -2.91
CA TYR A 632 -17.71 -6.73 -4.10
C TYR A 632 -17.86 -8.21 -3.71
N GLN A 633 -18.96 -8.80 -4.15
CA GLN A 633 -19.18 -10.24 -4.11
C GLN A 633 -19.12 -10.77 -5.52
N THR A 634 -18.36 -11.86 -5.75
CA THR A 634 -18.41 -12.52 -7.04
C THR A 634 -19.84 -12.98 -7.34
N PRO A 635 -20.44 -12.62 -8.49
CA PRO A 635 -21.77 -13.06 -8.87
C PRO A 635 -21.91 -14.59 -8.96
N LEU A 636 -20.80 -15.30 -9.17
CA LEU A 636 -20.78 -16.77 -9.15
C LEU A 636 -21.24 -17.31 -7.80
N ASN A 637 -20.79 -16.70 -6.69
CA ASN A 637 -21.16 -17.09 -5.35
C ASN A 637 -22.53 -16.53 -4.93
N SER A 638 -22.81 -15.25 -5.21
CA SER A 638 -24.04 -14.60 -4.74
C SER A 638 -25.28 -14.92 -5.59
N ARG A 639 -25.11 -15.34 -6.86
CA ARG A 639 -26.22 -15.42 -7.83
C ARG A 639 -26.30 -16.68 -8.68
N TYR A 640 -25.18 -17.25 -9.14
CA TYR A 640 -25.27 -18.21 -10.27
C TYR A 640 -25.08 -19.68 -9.92
N ALA A 641 -24.05 -20.03 -9.14
CA ALA A 641 -23.73 -21.44 -8.88
C ALA A 641 -24.68 -22.09 -7.86
N SER A 642 -24.66 -23.42 -7.80
CA SER A 642 -25.36 -24.23 -6.79
C SER A 642 -24.67 -24.16 -5.42
N ASN A 643 -25.44 -24.44 -4.36
CA ASN A 643 -24.91 -24.42 -2.99
C ASN A 643 -23.86 -25.52 -2.73
N GLU A 644 -24.00 -26.69 -3.35
CA GLU A 644 -23.01 -27.77 -3.25
C GLU A 644 -21.65 -27.37 -3.83
N MET A 645 -21.61 -26.72 -5.00
CA MET A 645 -20.37 -26.25 -5.62
C MET A 645 -19.75 -25.10 -4.83
N LYS A 646 -20.57 -24.17 -4.31
CA LYS A 646 -20.10 -23.09 -3.42
C LYS A 646 -19.49 -23.65 -2.13
N TYR A 647 -20.14 -24.64 -1.52
CA TYR A 647 -19.63 -25.27 -0.32
C TYR A 647 -18.32 -26.01 -0.60
N LEU A 648 -18.21 -26.69 -1.74
CA LEU A 648 -17.00 -27.41 -2.14
C LEU A 648 -15.75 -26.51 -2.10
N PHE A 649 -15.84 -25.32 -2.70
CA PHE A 649 -14.74 -24.34 -2.73
C PHE A 649 -14.73 -23.36 -1.54
N SER A 650 -15.51 -23.62 -0.49
CA SER A 650 -15.54 -22.78 0.70
C SER A 650 -14.27 -22.94 1.56
N PRO A 651 -13.88 -21.91 2.33
CA PRO A 651 -12.80 -22.02 3.31
C PRO A 651 -13.00 -23.18 4.30
N ARG A 652 -14.25 -23.40 4.75
CA ARG A 652 -14.55 -24.50 5.67
C ARG A 652 -14.24 -25.85 5.05
N LYS A 653 -14.74 -26.14 3.85
CA LYS A 653 -14.45 -27.41 3.18
C LYS A 653 -12.95 -27.57 2.92
N ARG A 654 -12.25 -26.53 2.46
CA ARG A 654 -10.80 -26.57 2.24
C ARG A 654 -10.02 -26.91 3.50
N PHE A 655 -10.22 -26.16 4.59
CA PHE A 655 -9.44 -26.35 5.82
C PHE A 655 -9.84 -27.60 6.61
N SER A 656 -11.12 -28.01 6.55
CA SER A 656 -11.51 -29.33 7.07
C SER A 656 -10.83 -30.46 6.29
N THR A 657 -10.68 -30.32 4.98
CA THR A 657 -9.93 -31.29 4.16
C THR A 657 -8.44 -31.31 4.53
N TRP A 658 -7.84 -30.17 4.90
CA TRP A 658 -6.46 -30.15 5.44
C TRP A 658 -6.35 -30.93 6.76
N ARG A 659 -7.30 -30.73 7.68
CA ARG A 659 -7.37 -31.50 8.93
C ARG A 659 -7.54 -32.99 8.69
N GLN A 660 -8.44 -33.36 7.78
CA GLN A 660 -8.62 -34.75 7.36
C GLN A 660 -7.32 -35.36 6.83
N LEU A 661 -6.58 -34.65 5.97
CA LEU A 661 -5.29 -35.08 5.45
C LEU A 661 -4.24 -35.26 6.55
N TRP A 662 -4.17 -34.35 7.53
CA TRP A 662 -3.28 -34.51 8.68
C TRP A 662 -3.68 -35.72 9.55
N THR A 663 -4.98 -35.95 9.72
CA THR A 663 -5.49 -37.14 10.43
C THR A 663 -5.08 -38.42 9.71
N TRP A 664 -5.26 -38.51 8.39
CA TRP A 664 -4.81 -39.67 7.60
C TRP A 664 -3.30 -39.86 7.65
N LEU A 665 -2.52 -38.78 7.65
CA LEU A 665 -1.06 -38.86 7.80
C LEU A 665 -0.69 -39.49 9.14
N ALA A 666 -1.28 -39.00 10.23
CA ALA A 666 -1.00 -39.49 11.58
C ALA A 666 -1.44 -40.95 11.76
N GLU A 667 -2.59 -41.34 11.19
CA GLU A 667 -3.04 -42.73 11.17
C GLU A 667 -2.06 -43.66 10.46
N ALA A 668 -1.66 -43.33 9.23
CA ALA A 668 -0.76 -44.16 8.45
C ALA A 668 0.65 -44.22 9.07
N GLN A 669 1.14 -43.10 9.62
CA GLN A 669 2.39 -43.05 10.37
C GLN A 669 2.36 -43.95 11.61
N LYS A 670 1.25 -43.97 12.35
CA LYS A 670 1.06 -44.86 13.49
C LYS A 670 1.05 -46.33 13.07
N GLU A 671 0.34 -46.65 11.99
CA GLU A 671 0.26 -48.01 11.44
C GLU A 671 1.65 -48.54 11.02
N LEU A 672 2.52 -47.67 10.53
CA LEU A 672 3.90 -47.99 10.13
C LEU A 672 4.92 -47.98 11.28
N GLY A 673 4.44 -47.76 12.51
CA GLY A 673 5.21 -47.92 13.75
C GLY A 673 5.80 -46.64 14.35
N LEU A 674 5.35 -45.45 13.94
CA LEU A 674 5.74 -44.21 14.63
C LEU A 674 4.99 -44.07 15.97
N PRO A 675 5.61 -43.46 17.00
CA PRO A 675 5.05 -43.35 18.34
C PRO A 675 3.96 -42.25 18.42
N ILE A 676 2.79 -42.52 17.84
CA ILE A 676 1.62 -41.63 17.85
C ILE A 676 0.53 -42.26 18.72
N SER A 677 0.04 -41.52 19.73
CA SER A 677 -0.98 -42.04 20.66
C SER A 677 -2.35 -42.19 19.99
N ALA A 678 -3.19 -43.10 20.52
CA ALA A 678 -4.59 -43.21 20.07
C ALA A 678 -5.38 -41.94 20.37
N GLU A 679 -5.15 -41.36 21.55
CA GLU A 679 -5.78 -40.11 22.00
C GLU A 679 -5.51 -38.94 21.03
N ALA A 680 -4.27 -38.81 20.52
CA ALA A 680 -3.93 -37.77 19.54
C ALA A 680 -4.81 -37.88 18.28
N ILE A 681 -4.97 -39.09 17.73
CA ILE A 681 -5.79 -39.34 16.54
C ILE A 681 -7.27 -39.10 16.84
N GLU A 682 -7.77 -39.50 18.01
CA GLU A 682 -9.15 -39.27 18.42
C GLU A 682 -9.46 -37.77 18.55
N GLN A 683 -8.56 -36.98 19.15
CA GLN A 683 -8.71 -35.52 19.22
C GLN A 683 -8.73 -34.89 17.82
N MET A 684 -7.85 -35.33 16.91
CA MET A 684 -7.82 -34.83 15.53
C MET A 684 -9.14 -35.13 14.79
N LYS A 685 -9.70 -36.34 14.94
CA LYS A 685 -10.99 -36.72 14.33
C LYS A 685 -12.16 -35.92 14.91
N ALA A 686 -12.18 -35.69 16.21
CA ALA A 686 -13.24 -34.93 16.87
C ALA A 686 -13.31 -33.47 16.38
N HIS A 687 -12.18 -32.92 15.91
CA HIS A 687 -12.04 -31.54 15.43
C HIS A 687 -11.72 -31.45 13.93
N GLU A 688 -12.07 -32.48 13.14
CA GLU A 688 -11.78 -32.50 11.71
C GLU A 688 -12.50 -31.39 10.94
N VAL A 689 -13.76 -31.10 11.31
CA VAL A 689 -14.51 -29.98 10.76
C VAL A 689 -14.18 -28.70 11.53
N ILE A 690 -13.56 -27.74 10.87
CA ILE A 690 -13.20 -26.44 11.47
C ILE A 690 -14.46 -25.62 11.84
N GLN A 691 -14.45 -25.05 13.05
CA GLN A 691 -15.49 -24.19 13.62
C GLN A 691 -15.16 -22.69 13.45
N ASP A 692 -16.15 -21.82 13.67
CA ASP A 692 -16.06 -20.37 13.36
C ASP A 692 -15.09 -19.59 14.24
N ASP A 693 -15.01 -19.96 15.52
CA ASP A 693 -14.05 -19.41 16.47
C ASP A 693 -12.61 -19.75 16.09
N GLU A 694 -12.38 -20.94 15.54
CA GLU A 694 -11.06 -21.41 15.10
C GLU A 694 -10.53 -20.63 13.88
N PHE A 695 -11.42 -20.10 13.02
CA PHE A 695 -11.01 -19.23 11.91
C PHE A 695 -10.40 -17.92 12.39
N ALA A 696 -10.89 -17.35 13.49
CA ALA A 696 -10.34 -16.12 14.05
C ALA A 696 -8.90 -16.34 14.56
N VAL A 697 -8.68 -17.47 15.22
CA VAL A 697 -7.35 -17.89 15.68
C VAL A 697 -6.40 -18.09 14.50
N ALA A 698 -6.84 -18.80 13.45
CA ALA A 698 -6.04 -19.00 12.25
C ALA A 698 -5.69 -17.66 11.57
N ALA A 699 -6.62 -16.71 11.49
CA ALA A 699 -6.38 -15.40 10.89
C ALA A 699 -5.36 -14.55 11.68
N GLU A 700 -5.43 -14.56 13.02
CA GLU A 700 -4.43 -13.89 13.86
C GLU A 700 -3.04 -14.51 13.66
N GLU A 701 -2.99 -15.84 13.61
CA GLU A 701 -1.75 -16.57 13.40
C GLU A 701 -1.16 -16.39 12.01
N GLU A 702 -1.98 -16.31 10.98
CA GLU A 702 -1.54 -16.02 9.63
C GLU A 702 -0.99 -14.60 9.53
N LYS A 703 -1.63 -13.63 10.19
CA LYS A 703 -1.11 -12.25 10.27
C LYS A 703 0.26 -12.18 10.94
N ARG A 704 0.49 -13.01 11.97
CA ARG A 704 1.76 -13.08 12.69
C ARG A 704 2.84 -13.80 11.88
N ARG A 705 2.53 -14.99 11.36
CA ARG A 705 3.50 -15.90 10.73
C ARG A 705 3.68 -15.69 9.23
N ARG A 706 2.75 -14.97 8.60
CA ARG A 706 2.68 -14.77 7.14
C ARG A 706 2.67 -16.09 6.36
N HIS A 707 2.01 -17.10 6.94
CA HIS A 707 1.93 -18.45 6.39
C HIS A 707 0.62 -19.13 6.82
N ASP A 708 -0.27 -19.36 5.85
CA ASP A 708 -1.62 -19.93 6.05
C ASP A 708 -1.59 -21.35 6.63
N VAL A 709 -0.82 -22.26 6.03
CA VAL A 709 -0.73 -23.65 6.51
C VAL A 709 -0.22 -23.70 7.95
N MET A 710 0.85 -22.98 8.28
CA MET A 710 1.39 -22.97 9.65
C MET A 710 0.44 -22.33 10.66
N ALA A 711 -0.36 -21.35 10.23
CA ALA A 711 -1.42 -20.79 11.06
C ALA A 711 -2.49 -21.85 11.38
N HIS A 712 -2.92 -22.62 10.38
CA HIS A 712 -3.88 -23.70 10.57
C HIS A 712 -3.33 -24.92 11.34
N VAL A 713 -2.04 -25.26 11.18
CA VAL A 713 -1.36 -26.28 12.01
C VAL A 713 -1.44 -25.89 13.49
N HIS A 714 -1.12 -24.64 13.80
CA HIS A 714 -1.20 -24.15 15.18
C HIS A 714 -2.63 -24.10 15.71
N ALA A 715 -3.57 -23.57 14.93
CA ALA A 715 -4.98 -23.52 15.32
C ALA A 715 -5.52 -24.94 15.60
N PHE A 716 -5.14 -25.93 14.79
CA PHE A 716 -5.54 -27.31 15.01
C PHE A 716 -4.86 -27.93 16.24
N GLY A 717 -3.59 -27.62 16.49
CA GLY A 717 -2.88 -28.07 17.69
C GLY A 717 -3.45 -27.53 19.00
N LEU A 718 -4.11 -26.35 18.98
CA LEU A 718 -4.77 -25.80 20.17
C LEU A 718 -6.01 -26.59 20.58
N VAL A 719 -6.77 -27.10 19.61
CA VAL A 719 -7.97 -27.93 19.87
C VAL A 719 -7.65 -29.42 19.99
N ALA A 720 -6.50 -29.86 19.47
CA ALA A 720 -5.97 -31.22 19.61
C ALA A 720 -4.59 -31.23 20.30
N PRO A 721 -4.51 -30.87 21.60
CA PRO A 721 -3.23 -30.70 22.30
C PRO A 721 -2.37 -31.97 22.36
N ALA A 722 -2.98 -33.17 22.42
CA ALA A 722 -2.24 -34.44 22.37
C ALA A 722 -1.60 -34.69 21.00
N ALA A 723 -2.14 -34.07 19.94
CA ALA A 723 -1.63 -34.18 18.58
C ALA A 723 -0.71 -33.01 18.17
N ALA A 724 -0.68 -31.91 18.93
CA ALA A 724 -0.01 -30.66 18.53
C ALA A 724 1.45 -30.85 18.08
N GLY A 725 2.20 -31.76 18.72
CA GLY A 725 3.59 -32.05 18.37
C GLY A 725 3.79 -33.00 17.17
N ILE A 726 2.75 -33.69 16.70
CA ILE A 726 2.81 -34.66 15.59
C ILE A 726 2.02 -34.23 14.35
N ILE A 727 1.20 -33.19 14.45
CA ILE A 727 0.54 -32.60 13.27
C ILE A 727 1.61 -32.14 12.29
N HIS A 728 1.44 -32.51 11.02
CA HIS A 728 2.35 -32.17 9.92
C HIS A 728 3.75 -32.82 9.98
N TRP A 729 3.95 -33.86 10.81
CA TRP A 729 5.27 -34.46 11.01
C TRP A 729 5.85 -35.03 9.71
N GLY A 730 6.98 -34.45 9.28
CA GLY A 730 7.71 -34.85 8.06
C GLY A 730 7.18 -34.24 6.77
N ALA A 731 6.01 -33.61 6.80
CA ALA A 731 5.36 -33.05 5.63
C ALA A 731 5.84 -31.61 5.30
N THR A 732 5.51 -31.17 4.09
CA THR A 732 5.60 -29.78 3.64
C THR A 732 4.18 -29.23 3.44
N SER A 733 4.01 -27.91 3.32
CA SER A 733 2.71 -27.26 3.08
C SER A 733 1.92 -27.87 1.92
N CYS A 734 2.60 -28.24 0.82
CA CYS A 734 1.97 -28.91 -0.32
C CYS A 734 1.42 -30.31 0.00
N TYR A 735 1.72 -30.92 1.16
CA TYR A 735 1.01 -32.11 1.59
C TYR A 735 -0.48 -31.82 1.82
N CYS A 736 -0.85 -30.71 2.48
CA CYS A 736 -2.26 -30.41 2.71
C CYS A 736 -2.86 -29.58 1.58
N THR A 737 -2.14 -28.58 1.04
CA THR A 737 -2.71 -27.70 0.00
C THR A 737 -3.02 -28.47 -1.28
N ASP A 738 -2.03 -29.16 -1.85
CA ASP A 738 -2.14 -29.77 -3.17
C ASP A 738 -3.01 -31.03 -3.15
N ASN A 739 -2.89 -31.87 -2.13
CA ASN A 739 -3.77 -33.03 -1.98
C ASN A 739 -5.23 -32.61 -1.76
N ALA A 740 -5.48 -31.54 -0.98
CA ALA A 740 -6.82 -31.01 -0.83
C ALA A 740 -7.32 -30.43 -2.15
N ASP A 741 -6.52 -29.64 -2.87
CA ASP A 741 -6.92 -29.12 -4.18
C ASP A 741 -7.27 -30.27 -5.15
N LEU A 742 -6.48 -31.36 -5.21
CA LEU A 742 -6.80 -32.53 -6.06
C LEU A 742 -8.12 -33.22 -5.66
N ILE A 743 -8.39 -33.34 -4.36
CA ILE A 743 -9.68 -33.84 -3.85
C ILE A 743 -10.82 -32.91 -4.32
N LEU A 744 -10.65 -31.60 -4.19
CA LEU A 744 -11.65 -30.62 -4.61
C LEU A 744 -11.86 -30.61 -6.12
N LEU A 745 -10.80 -30.81 -6.92
CA LEU A 745 -10.90 -30.94 -8.38
C LEU A 745 -11.71 -32.18 -8.76
N ARG A 746 -11.39 -33.34 -8.18
CA ARG A 746 -12.12 -34.60 -8.40
C ARG A 746 -13.59 -34.46 -8.00
N ASP A 747 -13.84 -34.03 -6.77
CA ASP A 747 -15.20 -33.88 -6.21
C ASP A 747 -16.01 -32.85 -7.03
N GLY A 748 -15.36 -31.82 -7.57
CA GLY A 748 -15.99 -30.85 -8.46
C GLY A 748 -16.44 -31.49 -9.78
N LEU A 749 -15.60 -32.33 -10.39
CA LEU A 749 -15.94 -33.06 -11.62
C LEU A 749 -17.06 -34.07 -11.34
N ASP A 750 -17.05 -34.72 -10.18
CA ASP A 750 -18.12 -35.64 -9.76
C ASP A 750 -19.47 -34.94 -9.53
N ILE A 751 -19.49 -33.63 -9.27
CA ILE A 751 -20.73 -32.83 -9.28
C ILE A 751 -21.16 -32.47 -10.72
N LEU A 752 -20.21 -32.10 -11.59
CA LEU A 752 -20.50 -31.59 -12.94
C LEU A 752 -20.91 -32.70 -13.92
N ILE A 753 -20.21 -33.83 -13.92
CA ILE A 753 -20.39 -34.93 -14.89
C ILE A 753 -21.83 -35.47 -14.87
N PRO A 754 -22.44 -35.79 -13.70
CA PRO A 754 -23.83 -36.24 -13.67
C PRO A 754 -24.82 -35.17 -14.16
N LYS A 755 -24.58 -33.89 -13.86
CA LYS A 755 -25.43 -32.79 -14.35
C LYS A 755 -25.38 -32.67 -15.87
N LEU A 756 -24.20 -32.83 -16.46
CA LEU A 756 -24.01 -32.86 -17.91
C LEU A 756 -24.75 -34.04 -18.55
N ALA A 757 -24.66 -35.24 -17.96
CA ALA A 757 -25.41 -36.40 -18.45
C ALA A 757 -26.93 -36.19 -18.41
N VAL A 758 -27.46 -35.51 -17.38
CA VAL A 758 -28.88 -35.14 -17.31
C VAL A 758 -29.26 -34.17 -18.45
N VAL A 759 -28.43 -33.17 -18.75
CA VAL A 759 -28.67 -32.25 -19.88
C VAL A 759 -28.71 -33.00 -21.21
N VAL A 760 -27.76 -33.91 -21.43
CA VAL A 760 -27.70 -34.77 -22.61
C VAL A 760 -28.97 -35.61 -22.75
N ASP A 761 -29.48 -36.19 -21.66
CA ASP A 761 -30.74 -36.93 -21.65
C ASP A 761 -31.95 -36.05 -22.02
N LYS A 762 -32.10 -34.86 -21.42
CA LYS A 762 -33.21 -33.94 -21.74
C LYS A 762 -33.19 -33.52 -23.21
N LEU A 763 -32.01 -33.18 -23.74
CA LEU A 763 -31.86 -32.84 -25.16
C LEU A 763 -32.11 -34.04 -26.07
N SER A 764 -31.73 -35.26 -25.67
CA SER A 764 -32.03 -36.48 -26.41
C SER A 764 -33.53 -36.75 -26.51
N GLN A 765 -34.27 -36.56 -25.41
CA GLN A 765 -35.74 -36.67 -25.41
C GLN A 765 -36.38 -35.60 -26.30
N PHE A 766 -35.89 -34.36 -26.26
CA PHE A 766 -36.33 -33.30 -27.17
C PHE A 766 -36.04 -33.66 -28.64
N ALA A 767 -34.84 -34.17 -28.93
CA ALA A 767 -34.43 -34.57 -30.27
C ALA A 767 -35.32 -35.68 -30.82
N GLN A 768 -35.63 -36.69 -30.00
CA GLN A 768 -36.52 -37.79 -30.34
C GLN A 768 -37.95 -37.31 -30.61
N LYS A 769 -38.48 -36.43 -29.75
CA LYS A 769 -39.83 -35.86 -29.89
C LYS A 769 -40.01 -35.11 -31.22
N TYR A 770 -39.00 -34.39 -31.67
CA TYR A 770 -39.05 -33.55 -32.88
C TYR A 770 -38.21 -34.10 -34.04
N LYS A 771 -37.90 -35.39 -34.05
CA LYS A 771 -37.04 -36.03 -35.07
C LYS A 771 -37.61 -35.93 -36.48
N ASP A 772 -38.94 -35.88 -36.60
CA ASP A 772 -39.68 -35.87 -37.87
C ASP A 772 -40.18 -34.47 -38.27
N LEU A 773 -39.98 -33.42 -37.46
CA LEU A 773 -40.47 -32.07 -37.74
C LEU A 773 -39.51 -31.31 -38.69
N PRO A 774 -39.87 -31.09 -39.97
CA PRO A 774 -39.00 -30.39 -40.91
C PRO A 774 -38.83 -28.92 -40.51
N CYS A 775 -37.61 -28.40 -40.67
CA CYS A 775 -37.32 -26.97 -40.52
C CYS A 775 -36.23 -26.55 -41.52
N LEU A 776 -36.13 -25.24 -41.77
CA LEU A 776 -35.08 -24.70 -42.65
C LEU A 776 -33.70 -25.05 -42.12
N GLY A 777 -32.84 -25.61 -42.97
CA GLY A 777 -31.40 -25.65 -42.71
C GLY A 777 -30.81 -24.25 -42.85
N PHE A 778 -29.72 -23.96 -42.13
CA PHE A 778 -29.02 -22.68 -42.26
C PHE A 778 -27.54 -22.89 -42.47
N THR A 779 -27.00 -22.31 -43.55
CA THR A 779 -25.56 -22.18 -43.80
C THR A 779 -25.27 -20.71 -44.09
N HIS A 780 -24.27 -20.12 -43.42
CA HIS A 780 -24.00 -18.67 -43.49
C HIS A 780 -25.17 -17.78 -43.03
N GLY A 781 -26.08 -18.31 -42.20
CA GLY A 781 -27.31 -17.63 -41.82
C GLY A 781 -28.31 -17.47 -42.97
N GLN A 782 -28.16 -18.22 -44.06
CA GLN A 782 -29.09 -18.24 -45.20
C GLN A 782 -29.85 -19.57 -45.25
N PRO A 783 -31.12 -19.57 -45.68
CA PRO A 783 -31.89 -20.79 -45.89
C PRO A 783 -31.15 -21.78 -46.80
N ALA A 784 -31.11 -23.04 -46.38
CA ALA A 784 -30.50 -24.16 -47.07
C ALA A 784 -31.46 -25.38 -47.00
N GLN A 785 -31.04 -26.51 -47.59
CA GLN A 785 -31.82 -27.75 -47.59
C GLN A 785 -32.39 -28.08 -46.21
N LEU A 786 -33.63 -28.59 -46.21
CA LEU A 786 -34.35 -28.85 -44.96
C LEU A 786 -33.62 -29.87 -44.09
N VAL A 787 -33.74 -29.66 -42.78
CA VAL A 787 -33.35 -30.61 -41.75
C VAL A 787 -34.56 -30.87 -40.86
N THR A 788 -34.38 -31.53 -39.72
CA THR A 788 -35.43 -31.58 -38.68
C THR A 788 -34.97 -30.90 -37.41
N VAL A 789 -35.92 -30.40 -36.62
CA VAL A 789 -35.64 -29.79 -35.32
C VAL A 789 -34.86 -30.76 -34.42
N GLY A 790 -35.26 -32.04 -34.42
CA GLY A 790 -34.55 -33.08 -33.66
C GLY A 790 -33.14 -33.34 -34.17
N LYS A 791 -32.92 -33.32 -35.48
CA LYS A 791 -31.57 -33.47 -36.05
C LYS A 791 -30.66 -32.29 -35.71
N ARG A 792 -31.19 -31.06 -35.67
CA ARG A 792 -30.45 -29.88 -35.19
C ARG A 792 -30.02 -30.06 -33.73
N ALA A 793 -30.92 -30.50 -32.85
CA ALA A 793 -30.60 -30.78 -31.46
C ALA A 793 -29.50 -31.84 -31.29
N CYS A 794 -29.43 -32.84 -32.19
CA CYS A 794 -28.35 -33.83 -32.16
C CYS A 794 -26.95 -33.22 -32.40
N LEU A 795 -26.83 -32.10 -33.11
CA LEU A 795 -25.54 -31.40 -33.26
C LEU A 795 -25.05 -30.87 -31.91
N TRP A 796 -25.96 -30.36 -31.08
CA TRP A 796 -25.64 -29.88 -29.73
C TRP A 796 -25.27 -31.05 -28.81
N ILE A 797 -26.04 -32.14 -28.87
CA ILE A 797 -25.78 -33.34 -28.07
C ILE A 797 -24.40 -33.93 -28.40
N GLN A 798 -24.03 -33.95 -29.68
CA GLN A 798 -22.73 -34.49 -30.11
C GLN A 798 -21.55 -33.75 -29.44
N ASP A 799 -21.59 -32.42 -29.39
CA ASP A 799 -20.56 -31.64 -28.70
C ASP A 799 -20.55 -31.93 -27.19
N LEU A 800 -21.73 -32.00 -26.56
CA LEU A 800 -21.84 -32.32 -25.13
C LEU A 800 -21.35 -33.73 -24.78
N LEU A 801 -21.47 -34.70 -25.70
CA LEU A 801 -20.86 -36.03 -25.51
C LEU A 801 -19.33 -35.96 -25.55
N MET A 802 -18.75 -35.10 -26.39
CA MET A 802 -17.30 -34.87 -26.41
C MET A 802 -16.84 -34.20 -25.11
N ASP A 803 -17.60 -33.24 -24.60
CA ASP A 803 -17.34 -32.60 -23.31
C ASP A 803 -17.46 -33.60 -22.15
N LEU A 804 -18.50 -34.44 -22.14
CA LEU A 804 -18.69 -35.50 -21.14
C LEU A 804 -17.46 -36.42 -21.08
N ARG A 805 -17.03 -36.94 -22.24
CA ARG A 805 -15.82 -37.75 -22.35
C ARG A 805 -14.57 -37.02 -21.85
N ASN A 806 -14.43 -35.73 -22.18
CA ASN A 806 -13.27 -34.94 -21.78
C ASN A 806 -13.24 -34.71 -20.26
N LEU A 807 -14.39 -34.44 -19.63
CA LEU A 807 -14.52 -34.27 -18.18
C LEU A 807 -14.30 -35.60 -17.45
N GLU A 808 -14.86 -36.71 -17.93
CA GLU A 808 -14.61 -38.06 -17.41
C GLU A 808 -13.13 -38.39 -17.44
N ARG A 809 -12.49 -38.21 -18.60
CA ARG A 809 -11.04 -38.43 -18.73
C ARG A 809 -10.26 -37.53 -17.78
N ALA A 810 -10.60 -36.25 -17.69
CA ALA A 810 -9.91 -35.32 -16.78
C ALA A 810 -10.04 -35.76 -15.31
N ARG A 811 -11.20 -36.31 -14.90
CA ARG A 811 -11.40 -36.86 -13.56
C ARG A 811 -10.60 -38.16 -13.35
N ASP A 812 -10.71 -39.09 -14.28
CA ASP A 812 -10.17 -40.45 -14.14
C ASP A 812 -8.63 -40.47 -14.24
N ASP A 813 -8.05 -39.52 -14.98
CA ASP A 813 -6.59 -39.34 -15.10
C ASP A 813 -5.99 -38.61 -13.88
N LEU A 814 -6.80 -38.03 -12.97
CA LEU A 814 -6.28 -37.36 -11.78
C LEU A 814 -5.56 -38.35 -10.86
N ARG A 815 -4.29 -38.06 -10.59
CA ARG A 815 -3.48 -38.77 -9.60
C ARG A 815 -3.27 -37.92 -8.38
N PHE A 816 -3.17 -38.58 -7.23
CA PHE A 816 -2.88 -37.92 -5.97
C PHE A 816 -1.43 -37.40 -5.93
N ARG A 817 -1.15 -36.33 -5.21
CA ARG A 817 0.26 -35.93 -4.96
C ARG A 817 0.88 -36.91 -3.97
N GLY A 818 0.16 -37.20 -2.89
CA GLY A 818 0.62 -38.08 -1.82
C GLY A 818 1.63 -37.42 -0.89
N VAL A 819 2.51 -38.26 -0.32
CA VAL A 819 3.47 -37.94 0.74
C VAL A 819 4.86 -37.83 0.14
N LYS A 820 5.23 -36.62 -0.32
CA LYS A 820 6.42 -36.40 -1.18
C LYS A 820 7.56 -35.57 -0.57
N GLY A 821 7.36 -35.02 0.63
CA GLY A 821 8.31 -34.11 1.26
C GLY A 821 8.43 -32.77 0.51
N THR A 822 9.47 -32.00 0.81
CA THR A 822 9.65 -30.62 0.34
C THR A 822 10.02 -30.48 -1.13
N THR A 823 10.80 -31.39 -1.71
CA THR A 823 11.27 -31.33 -3.10
C THR A 823 10.89 -32.55 -3.93
N GLY A 824 9.91 -33.33 -3.47
CA GLY A 824 9.47 -34.55 -4.17
C GLY A 824 10.27 -35.81 -3.81
N THR A 825 11.35 -35.68 -3.05
CA THR A 825 12.32 -36.76 -2.76
C THR A 825 11.99 -37.59 -1.53
N GLN A 826 10.97 -37.21 -0.76
CA GLN A 826 10.55 -37.91 0.48
C GLN A 826 11.63 -37.98 1.59
N ALA A 827 12.72 -37.22 1.50
CA ALA A 827 13.87 -37.31 2.40
C ALA A 827 13.51 -37.17 3.90
N SER A 828 12.56 -36.28 4.24
CA SER A 828 12.07 -36.10 5.61
C SER A 828 11.41 -37.36 6.16
N PHE A 829 10.59 -38.05 5.35
CA PHE A 829 9.94 -39.29 5.75
C PHE A 829 10.93 -40.45 5.84
N LEU A 830 11.91 -40.50 4.92
CA LEU A 830 12.99 -41.48 4.98
C LEU A 830 13.81 -41.35 6.27
N GLN A 831 14.08 -40.13 6.72
CA GLN A 831 14.73 -39.87 8.00
C GLN A 831 13.87 -40.32 9.19
N ILE A 832 12.57 -40.02 9.16
CA ILE A 832 11.62 -40.44 10.20
C ILE A 832 11.55 -41.98 10.33
N PHE A 833 11.67 -42.70 9.22
CA PHE A 833 11.71 -44.16 9.19
C PHE A 833 13.13 -44.74 9.18
N ASN A 834 14.15 -43.98 9.61
CA ASN A 834 15.54 -44.45 9.76
C ASN A 834 16.14 -45.12 8.51
N GLY A 835 15.80 -44.60 7.31
CA GLY A 835 16.30 -45.14 6.04
C GLY A 835 15.48 -46.28 5.44
N ASP A 836 14.33 -46.63 6.01
CA ASP A 836 13.45 -47.67 5.48
C ASP A 836 12.60 -47.16 4.30
N HIS A 837 13.03 -47.48 3.08
CA HIS A 837 12.35 -47.11 1.84
C HIS A 837 10.96 -47.74 1.70
N ALA A 838 10.79 -49.00 2.12
CA ALA A 838 9.52 -49.70 1.98
C ALA A 838 8.42 -49.04 2.81
N LYS A 839 8.75 -48.58 4.03
CA LYS A 839 7.80 -47.82 4.86
C LYS A 839 7.42 -46.46 4.26
N VAL A 840 8.35 -45.80 3.58
CA VAL A 840 8.05 -44.52 2.92
C VAL A 840 7.08 -44.73 1.75
N GLU A 841 7.29 -45.79 0.95
CA GLU A 841 6.36 -46.16 -0.13
C GLU A 841 4.99 -46.56 0.42
N SER A 842 4.94 -47.41 1.45
CA SER A 842 3.67 -47.79 2.09
C SER A 842 2.94 -46.60 2.73
N LEU A 843 3.65 -45.60 3.27
CA LEU A 843 3.02 -44.39 3.81
C LEU A 843 2.29 -43.61 2.71
N ASP A 844 2.92 -43.49 1.54
CA ASP A 844 2.34 -42.82 0.39
C ASP A 844 1.11 -43.57 -0.14
N GLU A 845 1.20 -44.90 -0.26
CA GLU A 845 0.11 -45.78 -0.69
C GLU A 845 -1.10 -45.71 0.26
N LEU A 846 -0.88 -45.85 1.56
CA LEU A 846 -1.94 -45.83 2.58
C LEU A 846 -2.70 -44.49 2.58
N VAL A 847 -1.98 -43.36 2.50
CA VAL A 847 -2.64 -42.05 2.48
C VAL A 847 -3.39 -41.82 1.16
N THR A 848 -2.86 -42.33 0.05
CA THR A 848 -3.51 -42.28 -1.28
C THR A 848 -4.82 -43.07 -1.29
N GLU A 849 -4.81 -44.29 -0.75
CA GLU A 849 -6.00 -45.13 -0.61
C GLU A 849 -7.04 -44.45 0.28
N LYS A 850 -6.63 -43.93 1.44
CA LYS A 850 -7.52 -43.18 2.36
C LYS A 850 -8.16 -41.97 1.69
N ALA A 851 -7.44 -41.28 0.79
CA ALA A 851 -7.96 -40.15 0.03
C ALA A 851 -8.90 -40.54 -1.13
N GLY A 852 -9.04 -41.84 -1.42
CA GLY A 852 -9.91 -42.35 -2.48
C GLY A 852 -9.33 -42.13 -3.89
N PHE A 853 -8.01 -42.16 -4.04
CA PHE A 853 -7.34 -42.11 -5.35
C PHE A 853 -6.79 -43.48 -5.72
N SER A 854 -6.87 -43.82 -7.01
CA SER A 854 -6.34 -45.10 -7.54
C SER A 854 -4.81 -45.16 -7.54
N SER A 855 -4.15 -44.00 -7.67
CA SER A 855 -2.69 -43.90 -7.62
C SER A 855 -2.22 -42.49 -7.27
N ALA A 856 -1.01 -42.37 -6.71
CA ALA A 856 -0.30 -41.12 -6.54
C ALA A 856 0.81 -40.97 -7.57
N PHE A 857 1.22 -39.75 -7.89
CA PHE A 857 2.41 -39.50 -8.71
C PHE A 857 3.64 -40.15 -8.10
N ILE A 858 4.46 -40.84 -8.90
CA ILE A 858 5.77 -41.34 -8.44
C ILE A 858 6.77 -40.19 -8.42
N ILE A 859 6.83 -39.44 -9.54
CA ILE A 859 7.68 -38.27 -9.69
C ILE A 859 6.82 -37.03 -9.46
N SER A 860 7.16 -36.25 -8.44
CA SER A 860 6.64 -34.93 -8.20
C SER A 860 7.77 -33.97 -7.90
N SER A 861 7.49 -32.68 -8.04
CA SER A 861 8.34 -31.66 -7.45
C SER A 861 7.89 -31.40 -6.00
N GLN A 862 7.96 -30.16 -5.51
CA GLN A 862 7.23 -29.81 -4.27
C GLN A 862 5.71 -29.98 -4.45
N THR A 863 5.18 -29.82 -5.67
CA THR A 863 3.75 -29.90 -5.99
C THR A 863 3.41 -31.11 -6.85
N TYR A 864 2.12 -31.38 -7.06
CA TYR A 864 1.74 -32.07 -8.30
C TYR A 864 2.05 -31.17 -9.51
N SER A 865 2.24 -31.74 -10.70
CA SER A 865 2.51 -30.93 -11.89
C SER A 865 1.31 -30.04 -12.21
N ARG A 866 1.49 -28.72 -12.27
CA ARG A 866 0.44 -27.75 -12.63
C ARG A 866 -0.13 -27.95 -14.03
N LYS A 867 0.46 -28.85 -14.83
CA LYS A 867 -0.15 -29.36 -16.07
C LYS A 867 -1.52 -30.01 -15.84
N ILE A 868 -1.77 -30.60 -14.66
CA ILE A 868 -3.10 -31.13 -14.31
C ILE A 868 -4.15 -30.02 -14.30
N ASP A 869 -3.81 -28.83 -13.81
CA ASP A 869 -4.72 -27.68 -13.81
C ASP A 869 -5.07 -27.25 -15.25
N VAL A 870 -4.10 -27.38 -16.18
CA VAL A 870 -4.30 -27.15 -17.62
C VAL A 870 -5.23 -28.18 -18.22
N ASP A 871 -5.01 -29.46 -17.94
CA ASP A 871 -5.76 -30.56 -18.57
C ASP A 871 -7.24 -30.54 -18.09
N VAL A 872 -7.47 -30.23 -16.81
CA VAL A 872 -8.82 -30.00 -16.26
C VAL A 872 -9.43 -28.71 -16.79
N GLY A 873 -8.69 -27.60 -16.75
CA GLY A 873 -9.15 -26.30 -17.22
C GLY A 873 -9.60 -26.33 -18.67
N ASN A 874 -8.82 -26.95 -19.57
CA ASN A 874 -9.15 -27.07 -20.98
C ASN A 874 -10.41 -27.90 -21.24
N ALA A 875 -10.66 -28.95 -20.45
CA ALA A 875 -11.88 -29.73 -20.56
C ALA A 875 -13.12 -28.88 -20.22
N LEU A 876 -13.05 -28.09 -19.15
CA LEU A 876 -14.11 -27.15 -18.78
C LEU A 876 -14.24 -25.98 -19.77
N GLY A 877 -13.13 -25.47 -20.29
CA GLY A 877 -13.11 -24.41 -21.29
C GLY A 877 -13.76 -24.82 -22.62
N SER A 878 -13.50 -26.05 -23.08
CA SER A 878 -14.20 -26.66 -24.23
C SER A 878 -15.71 -26.67 -24.01
N PHE A 879 -16.16 -27.12 -22.84
CA PHE A 879 -17.57 -27.09 -22.47
C PHE A 879 -18.16 -25.67 -22.47
N GLY A 880 -17.39 -24.66 -22.06
CA GLY A 880 -17.77 -23.25 -22.16
C GLY A 880 -18.04 -22.80 -23.60
N ALA A 881 -17.22 -23.24 -24.56
CA ALA A 881 -17.43 -22.97 -25.98
C ALA A 881 -18.70 -23.66 -26.51
N THR A 882 -18.96 -24.91 -26.11
CA THR A 882 -20.21 -25.62 -26.42
C THR A 882 -21.44 -24.88 -25.88
N CYS A 883 -21.38 -24.38 -24.64
CA CYS A 883 -22.45 -23.57 -24.04
C CYS A 883 -22.76 -22.31 -24.85
N GLU A 884 -21.73 -21.59 -25.29
CA GLU A 884 -21.90 -20.37 -26.11
C GLU A 884 -22.50 -20.70 -27.48
N ARG A 885 -22.04 -21.77 -28.15
CA ARG A 885 -22.60 -22.23 -29.43
C ARG A 885 -24.09 -22.56 -29.31
N ILE A 886 -24.46 -23.40 -28.34
CA ILE A 886 -25.86 -23.82 -28.12
C ILE A 886 -26.72 -22.59 -27.78
N GLY A 887 -26.24 -21.72 -26.88
CA GLY A 887 -26.96 -20.51 -26.51
C GLY A 887 -27.18 -19.56 -27.69
N ILE A 888 -26.21 -19.41 -28.60
CA ILE A 888 -26.34 -18.60 -29.82
C ILE A 888 -27.40 -19.19 -30.76
N ASP A 889 -27.38 -20.50 -30.99
CA ASP A 889 -28.38 -21.15 -31.84
C ASP A 889 -29.80 -20.95 -31.30
N ILE A 890 -30.01 -21.11 -29.99
CA ILE A 890 -31.31 -20.89 -29.35
C ILE A 890 -31.75 -19.43 -29.49
N ARG A 891 -30.83 -18.47 -29.33
CA ARG A 891 -31.12 -17.04 -29.51
C ARG A 891 -31.54 -16.72 -30.95
N HIS A 892 -30.90 -17.32 -31.95
CA HIS A 892 -31.32 -17.17 -33.34
C HIS A 892 -32.68 -17.81 -33.61
N LEU A 893 -32.95 -19.00 -33.06
CA LEU A 893 -34.26 -19.64 -33.19
C LEU A 893 -35.39 -18.84 -32.52
N ALA A 894 -35.10 -18.16 -31.41
CA ALA A 894 -36.03 -17.24 -30.76
C ALA A 894 -36.27 -15.98 -31.59
N MET A 895 -35.23 -15.44 -32.24
CA MET A 895 -35.36 -14.35 -33.22
C MET A 895 -36.27 -14.73 -34.38
N LEU A 896 -36.17 -15.98 -34.85
CA LEU A 896 -37.06 -16.57 -35.87
C LEU A 896 -38.43 -16.98 -35.30
N LYS A 897 -38.65 -16.92 -33.98
CA LYS A 897 -39.88 -17.38 -33.32
C LYS A 897 -40.20 -18.86 -33.58
N GLU A 898 -39.19 -19.67 -33.90
CA GLU A 898 -39.34 -21.11 -34.13
C GLU A 898 -39.24 -21.90 -32.84
N VAL A 899 -38.32 -21.48 -31.97
CA VAL A 899 -38.08 -22.08 -30.66
C VAL A 899 -37.81 -20.97 -29.64
N GLU A 900 -38.46 -21.04 -28.49
CA GLU A 900 -38.21 -20.16 -27.34
C GLU A 900 -37.71 -20.97 -26.14
N GLU A 901 -36.92 -20.30 -25.29
CA GLU A 901 -36.56 -20.81 -23.97
C GLU A 901 -37.78 -20.76 -23.02
N PRO A 902 -37.79 -21.54 -21.91
CA PRO A 902 -38.87 -21.48 -20.94
C PRO A 902 -39.07 -20.07 -20.36
N PHE A 903 -40.33 -19.71 -20.17
CA PHE A 903 -40.75 -18.42 -19.63
C PHE A 903 -41.68 -18.63 -18.44
N GLU A 904 -41.28 -18.19 -17.23
CA GLU A 904 -42.12 -18.37 -16.04
C GLU A 904 -43.39 -17.53 -16.13
N LYS A 905 -44.45 -17.97 -15.44
CA LYS A 905 -45.76 -17.29 -15.43
C LYS A 905 -45.67 -15.81 -15.05
N ASP A 906 -44.82 -15.49 -14.07
CA ASP A 906 -44.65 -14.13 -13.55
C ASP A 906 -43.37 -13.44 -14.07
N GLN A 907 -42.68 -14.04 -15.05
CA GLN A 907 -41.47 -13.46 -15.64
C GLN A 907 -41.81 -12.21 -16.44
N ILE A 908 -41.07 -11.12 -16.21
CA ILE A 908 -41.17 -9.88 -17.01
C ILE A 908 -39.98 -9.83 -17.98
N GLY A 909 -40.26 -9.85 -19.29
CA GLY A 909 -39.21 -9.86 -20.31
C GLY A 909 -38.58 -8.49 -20.58
N SER A 910 -39.30 -7.39 -20.36
CA SER A 910 -38.83 -6.01 -20.53
C SER A 910 -39.56 -5.08 -19.56
N SER A 911 -38.85 -4.12 -18.98
CA SER A 911 -39.42 -3.10 -18.09
C SER A 911 -40.37 -2.13 -18.80
N ALA A 912 -40.25 -1.98 -20.13
CA ALA A 912 -41.02 -1.02 -20.91
C ALA A 912 -41.97 -1.66 -21.94
N MET A 913 -41.67 -2.86 -22.43
CA MET A 913 -42.43 -3.52 -23.51
C MET A 913 -43.06 -4.82 -23.02
N ALA A 914 -44.33 -4.76 -22.61
CA ALA A 914 -45.04 -5.89 -22.00
C ALA A 914 -45.14 -7.14 -22.88
N TYR A 915 -45.13 -6.99 -24.22
CA TYR A 915 -45.21 -8.12 -25.16
C TYR A 915 -43.85 -8.80 -25.42
N LYS A 916 -42.73 -8.20 -25.00
CA LYS A 916 -41.39 -8.62 -25.42
C LYS A 916 -40.88 -9.76 -24.53
N ARG A 917 -40.60 -10.91 -25.15
CA ARG A 917 -39.91 -12.05 -24.54
C ARG A 917 -38.49 -12.14 -25.09
N ASN A 918 -37.51 -12.18 -24.19
CA ASN A 918 -36.09 -12.24 -24.55
C ASN A 918 -35.50 -13.60 -24.12
N PRO A 919 -34.58 -14.17 -24.90
CA PRO A 919 -33.88 -15.41 -24.54
C PRO A 919 -32.77 -15.16 -23.49
N MET A 920 -33.15 -14.59 -22.34
CA MET A 920 -32.22 -14.08 -21.32
C MET A 920 -31.41 -15.18 -20.62
N ARG A 921 -31.96 -16.40 -20.50
CA ARG A 921 -31.26 -17.56 -19.92
C ARG A 921 -30.17 -18.02 -20.88
N SER A 922 -30.49 -18.08 -22.18
CA SER A 922 -29.56 -18.44 -23.25
C SER A 922 -28.49 -17.36 -23.46
N GLU A 923 -28.82 -16.07 -23.30
CA GLU A 923 -27.86 -14.96 -23.29
C GLU A 923 -26.91 -15.04 -22.09
N ARG A 924 -27.45 -15.35 -20.90
CA ARG A 924 -26.64 -15.59 -19.70
C ARG A 924 -25.71 -16.80 -19.88
N LEU A 925 -26.21 -17.89 -20.48
CA LEU A 925 -25.43 -19.07 -20.82
C LEU A 925 -24.27 -18.70 -21.76
N CYS A 926 -24.51 -17.89 -22.80
CA CYS A 926 -23.44 -17.40 -23.67
C CYS A 926 -22.41 -16.56 -22.90
N SER A 927 -22.87 -15.69 -22.00
CA SER A 927 -21.98 -14.81 -21.22
C SER A 927 -21.06 -15.61 -20.29
N LEU A 928 -21.63 -16.58 -19.55
CA LEU A 928 -20.87 -17.44 -18.64
C LEU A 928 -20.00 -18.44 -19.41
N GLY A 929 -20.51 -19.03 -20.51
CA GLY A 929 -19.73 -19.89 -21.39
C GLY A 929 -18.50 -19.18 -21.96
N ARG A 930 -18.64 -17.90 -22.33
CA ARG A 930 -17.52 -17.06 -22.78
C ARG A 930 -16.49 -16.81 -21.68
N HIS A 931 -16.92 -16.57 -20.45
CA HIS A 931 -16.00 -16.46 -19.32
C HIS A 931 -15.25 -17.78 -19.12
N LEU A 932 -15.98 -18.90 -19.10
CA LEU A 932 -15.42 -20.24 -18.89
C LEU A 932 -14.37 -20.64 -19.93
N GLN A 933 -14.59 -20.36 -21.22
CA GLN A 933 -13.61 -20.71 -22.26
C GLN A 933 -12.31 -19.88 -22.21
N ASN A 934 -12.31 -18.73 -21.52
CA ASN A 934 -11.13 -17.87 -21.41
C ASN A 934 -10.28 -18.15 -20.15
N LEU A 935 -10.88 -18.72 -19.10
CA LEU A 935 -10.18 -19.06 -17.84
C LEU A 935 -8.99 -20.04 -17.98
N PRO A 936 -8.98 -21.04 -18.90
CA PRO A 936 -7.88 -22.01 -18.99
C PRO A 936 -6.52 -21.38 -19.32
N LYS A 937 -6.52 -20.16 -19.88
CA LYS A 937 -5.29 -19.41 -20.16
C LYS A 937 -4.46 -19.18 -18.89
N ASP A 938 -5.11 -18.93 -17.75
CA ASP A 938 -4.43 -18.74 -16.47
C ASP A 938 -3.61 -19.98 -16.10
N GLY A 939 -4.18 -21.17 -16.28
CA GLY A 939 -3.49 -22.44 -16.03
C GLY A 939 -2.32 -22.68 -16.98
N LEU A 940 -2.49 -22.36 -18.28
CA LEU A 940 -1.44 -22.49 -19.30
C LEU A 940 -0.23 -21.61 -18.98
N ASP A 941 -0.47 -20.32 -18.71
CA ASP A 941 0.59 -19.37 -18.42
C ASP A 941 1.28 -19.72 -17.09
N THR A 942 0.50 -20.08 -16.05
CA THR A 942 1.03 -20.52 -14.74
C THR A 942 1.92 -21.75 -14.86
N TYR A 943 1.49 -22.78 -15.60
CA TYR A 943 2.30 -23.98 -15.78
C TYR A 943 3.61 -23.67 -16.51
N SER A 944 3.55 -22.84 -17.55
CA SER A 944 4.74 -22.48 -18.35
C SER A 944 5.79 -21.69 -17.55
N ALA A 945 5.37 -20.95 -16.53
CA ALA A 945 6.21 -20.10 -15.71
C ALA A 945 6.77 -20.79 -14.45
N GLN A 946 6.37 -22.03 -14.14
CA GLN A 946 6.88 -22.74 -12.96
C GLN A 946 8.40 -22.97 -13.04
N TRP A 947 9.13 -22.49 -12.04
CA TRP A 947 10.59 -22.64 -11.96
C TRP A 947 11.00 -23.86 -11.14
N PHE A 948 11.78 -24.75 -11.76
CA PHE A 948 12.38 -25.94 -11.13
C PHE A 948 11.36 -26.72 -10.28
N GLU A 949 11.65 -26.97 -9.00
CA GLU A 949 10.80 -27.78 -8.13
C GLU A 949 9.56 -27.04 -7.60
N ARG A 950 9.51 -25.71 -7.64
CA ARG A 950 8.32 -24.85 -7.41
C ARG A 950 8.67 -23.37 -7.38
N SER A 951 7.79 -22.55 -7.94
CA SER A 951 7.63 -21.12 -7.61
C SER A 951 6.21 -20.85 -7.07
N LEU A 952 6.07 -19.90 -6.14
CA LEU A 952 4.83 -19.66 -5.38
C LEU A 952 3.82 -18.74 -6.11
N ASP A 953 4.19 -18.21 -7.28
CA ASP A 953 3.35 -17.36 -8.13
C ASP A 953 2.07 -18.05 -8.62
N ASP A 954 2.03 -19.39 -8.59
CA ASP A 954 0.81 -20.17 -8.87
C ASP A 954 -0.27 -20.06 -7.78
N SER A 955 0.10 -19.74 -6.53
CA SER A 955 -0.79 -19.89 -5.37
C SER A 955 -1.99 -18.95 -5.43
N ALA A 956 -1.75 -17.67 -5.74
CA ALA A 956 -2.80 -16.65 -5.77
C ALA A 956 -3.76 -16.87 -6.95
N ILE A 957 -3.23 -17.10 -8.15
CA ILE A 957 -4.05 -17.27 -9.35
C ILE A 957 -4.92 -18.53 -9.28
N ARG A 958 -4.38 -19.64 -8.76
CA ARG A 958 -5.15 -20.90 -8.58
C ARG A 958 -6.29 -20.76 -7.56
N ARG A 959 -6.16 -19.87 -6.57
CA ARG A 959 -7.25 -19.58 -5.60
C ARG A 959 -8.41 -18.83 -6.24
N ILE A 960 -8.21 -18.22 -7.41
CA ILE A 960 -9.22 -17.50 -8.18
C ILE A 960 -9.75 -18.41 -9.30
N SER A 961 -8.87 -18.81 -10.22
CA SER A 961 -9.27 -19.47 -11.47
C SER A 961 -9.87 -20.85 -11.26
N ILE A 962 -9.36 -21.66 -10.32
CA ILE A 962 -9.90 -23.01 -10.09
C ILE A 962 -11.35 -22.94 -9.58
N PRO A 963 -11.68 -22.24 -8.48
CA PRO A 963 -13.09 -22.10 -8.07
C PRO A 963 -13.97 -21.52 -9.17
N GLU A 964 -13.50 -20.49 -9.89
CA GLU A 964 -14.28 -19.85 -10.95
C GLU A 964 -14.57 -20.77 -12.14
N LEU A 965 -13.62 -21.64 -12.53
CA LEU A 965 -13.82 -22.67 -13.57
C LEU A 965 -15.02 -23.56 -13.23
N TYR A 966 -15.04 -24.11 -12.00
CA TYR A 966 -16.09 -25.04 -11.58
C TYR A 966 -17.42 -24.34 -11.31
N LEU A 967 -17.41 -23.19 -10.64
CA LEU A 967 -18.64 -22.42 -10.36
C LEU A 967 -19.31 -21.93 -11.66
N THR A 968 -18.52 -21.53 -12.65
CA THR A 968 -19.03 -21.09 -13.95
C THR A 968 -19.57 -22.26 -14.76
N ALA A 969 -18.87 -23.40 -14.78
CA ALA A 969 -19.35 -24.63 -15.43
C ALA A 969 -20.66 -25.13 -14.80
N ASP A 970 -20.75 -25.12 -13.47
CA ASP A 970 -21.94 -25.49 -12.72
C ASP A 970 -23.14 -24.59 -13.07
N ALA A 971 -22.92 -23.27 -13.09
CA ALA A 971 -23.95 -22.31 -13.49
C ALA A 971 -24.42 -22.52 -14.95
N CYS A 972 -23.49 -22.85 -15.87
CA CYS A 972 -23.84 -23.17 -17.25
C CYS A 972 -24.69 -24.44 -17.35
N LEU A 973 -24.37 -25.48 -16.58
CA LEU A 973 -25.16 -26.72 -16.52
C LEU A 973 -26.56 -26.50 -15.93
N ILE A 974 -26.69 -25.68 -14.89
CA ILE A 974 -27.99 -25.29 -14.32
C ILE A 974 -28.85 -24.60 -15.40
N LEU A 975 -28.26 -23.65 -16.14
CA LEU A 975 -28.95 -22.94 -17.22
C LEU A 975 -29.33 -23.89 -18.37
N LEU A 976 -28.41 -24.74 -18.82
CA LEU A 976 -28.67 -25.71 -19.88
C LEU A 976 -29.74 -26.72 -19.49
N ASN A 977 -29.71 -27.25 -18.27
CA ASN A 977 -30.73 -28.16 -17.75
C ASN A 977 -32.09 -27.47 -17.75
N ASN A 978 -32.15 -26.25 -17.22
CA ASN A 978 -33.39 -25.48 -17.16
C ASN A 978 -33.96 -25.19 -18.55
N VAL A 979 -33.13 -24.72 -19.49
CA VAL A 979 -33.55 -24.41 -20.86
C VAL A 979 -33.97 -25.67 -21.62
N SER A 980 -33.16 -26.73 -21.57
CA SER A 980 -33.45 -27.99 -22.28
C SER A 980 -34.68 -28.72 -21.76
N SER A 981 -35.02 -28.55 -20.48
CA SER A 981 -36.23 -29.13 -19.88
C SER A 981 -37.51 -28.39 -20.28
N GLY A 982 -37.42 -27.17 -20.81
CA GLY A 982 -38.54 -26.26 -20.98
C GLY A 982 -38.68 -25.62 -22.36
N PHE A 983 -38.05 -26.18 -23.40
CA PHE A 983 -38.17 -25.65 -24.77
C PHE A 983 -39.63 -25.56 -25.24
N VAL A 984 -39.96 -24.43 -25.85
CA VAL A 984 -41.24 -24.24 -26.54
C VAL A 984 -40.97 -24.16 -28.04
N VAL A 985 -41.52 -25.09 -28.80
CA VAL A 985 -41.39 -25.15 -30.27
C VAL A 985 -42.69 -24.68 -30.90
N TYR A 986 -42.61 -23.92 -32.00
CA TYR A 986 -43.76 -23.38 -32.74
C TYR A 986 -43.84 -23.97 -34.15
N PRO A 987 -44.42 -25.19 -34.33
CA PRO A 987 -44.45 -25.88 -35.63
C PRO A 987 -45.10 -25.06 -36.76
N GLU A 988 -46.13 -24.26 -36.49
CA GLU A 988 -46.79 -23.47 -37.53
C GLU A 988 -45.92 -22.31 -38.06
N VAL A 989 -45.09 -21.71 -37.19
CA VAL A 989 -44.12 -20.69 -37.63
C VAL A 989 -43.03 -21.34 -38.47
N ILE A 990 -42.52 -22.49 -38.01
CA ILE A 990 -41.53 -23.28 -38.74
C ILE A 990 -42.07 -23.66 -40.13
N LYS A 991 -43.31 -24.17 -40.18
CA LYS A 991 -43.97 -24.56 -41.44
C LYS A 991 -44.12 -23.36 -42.38
N ARG A 992 -44.50 -22.19 -41.87
CA ARG A 992 -44.56 -20.96 -42.67
C ARG A 992 -43.20 -20.63 -43.29
N HIS A 993 -42.14 -20.57 -42.48
CA HIS A 993 -40.80 -20.28 -42.99
C HIS A 993 -40.31 -21.30 -44.00
N VAL A 994 -40.60 -22.59 -43.78
CA VAL A 994 -40.34 -23.65 -44.75
C VAL A 994 -41.09 -23.37 -46.06
N ASN A 995 -42.38 -23.04 -46.00
CA ASN A 995 -43.17 -22.75 -47.20
C ASN A 995 -42.70 -21.50 -47.97
N ASP A 996 -42.12 -20.51 -47.28
CA ASP A 996 -41.60 -19.30 -47.91
C ASP A 996 -40.37 -19.59 -48.79
N GLU A 997 -39.54 -20.58 -48.42
CA GLU A 997 -38.25 -20.86 -49.07
C GLU A 997 -38.21 -22.18 -49.87
N LEU A 998 -39.01 -23.18 -49.49
CA LEU A 998 -39.07 -24.49 -50.13
C LEU A 998 -39.32 -24.43 -51.65
N PRO A 999 -40.14 -23.50 -52.19
CA PRO A 999 -40.29 -23.35 -53.63
C PRO A 999 -38.96 -23.20 -54.39
N PHE A 1000 -38.01 -22.44 -53.83
CA PHE A 1000 -36.68 -22.27 -54.44
C PHE A 1000 -35.85 -23.56 -54.35
N MET A 1001 -35.94 -24.28 -53.23
CA MET A 1001 -35.21 -25.54 -53.01
C MET A 1001 -35.77 -26.70 -53.84
N ALA A 1002 -37.07 -26.68 -54.14
CA ALA A 1002 -37.78 -27.70 -54.90
C ALA A 1002 -37.54 -27.62 -56.42
N THR A 1003 -36.88 -26.56 -56.91
CA THR A 1003 -36.65 -26.34 -58.34
C THR A 1003 -36.02 -27.53 -59.04
N GLU A 1004 -35.02 -28.20 -58.46
CA GLU A 1004 -34.43 -29.42 -59.07
C GLU A 1004 -35.44 -30.59 -59.14
N ASN A 1005 -36.25 -30.80 -58.10
CA ASN A 1005 -37.28 -31.85 -58.10
C ASN A 1005 -38.34 -31.56 -59.19
N ILE A 1006 -38.71 -30.29 -59.36
CA ILE A 1006 -39.63 -29.85 -60.41
C ILE A 1006 -39.02 -30.08 -61.80
N ILE A 1007 -37.73 -29.78 -62.01
CA ILE A 1007 -37.01 -30.07 -63.26
C ILE A 1007 -37.02 -31.57 -63.54
N MET A 1008 -36.70 -32.41 -62.55
CA MET A 1008 -36.71 -33.86 -62.71
C MET A 1008 -38.10 -34.40 -63.07
N ALA A 1009 -39.16 -33.89 -62.45
CA ALA A 1009 -40.54 -34.25 -62.78
C ALA A 1009 -40.89 -33.84 -64.23
N CYS A 1010 -40.45 -32.67 -64.69
CA CYS A 1010 -40.64 -32.24 -66.08
C CYS A 1010 -39.97 -33.21 -67.07
N VAL A 1011 -38.72 -33.61 -66.79
CA VAL A 1011 -38.00 -34.59 -67.62
C VAL A 1011 -38.70 -35.95 -67.64
N ALA A 1012 -39.22 -36.40 -66.49
CA ALA A 1012 -39.98 -37.65 -66.41
C ALA A 1012 -41.29 -37.63 -67.22
N LYS A 1013 -41.86 -36.44 -67.47
CA LYS A 1013 -43.01 -36.23 -68.36
C LYS A 1013 -42.62 -36.00 -69.83
N GLY A 1014 -41.34 -36.15 -70.18
CA GLY A 1014 -40.83 -36.04 -71.55
C GLY A 1014 -40.44 -34.62 -71.98
N LEU A 1015 -40.34 -33.66 -71.06
CA LEU A 1015 -39.89 -32.30 -71.36
C LEU A 1015 -38.35 -32.22 -71.38
N SER A 1016 -37.80 -31.26 -72.13
CA SER A 1016 -36.36 -30.97 -72.17
C SER A 1016 -35.88 -30.45 -70.81
N ARG A 1017 -34.81 -31.07 -70.27
CA ARG A 1017 -34.17 -30.62 -69.03
C ARG A 1017 -33.67 -29.18 -69.15
N GLN A 1018 -33.07 -28.84 -70.29
CA GLN A 1018 -32.47 -27.53 -70.51
C GLN A 1018 -33.53 -26.43 -70.55
N ASP A 1019 -34.66 -26.71 -71.20
CA ASP A 1019 -35.76 -25.74 -71.33
C ASP A 1019 -36.48 -25.59 -69.99
N ALA A 1020 -36.73 -26.69 -69.27
CA ALA A 1020 -37.33 -26.66 -67.93
C ALA A 1020 -36.47 -25.87 -66.93
N HIS A 1021 -35.15 -26.05 -66.99
CA HIS A 1021 -34.22 -25.30 -66.15
C HIS A 1021 -34.25 -23.79 -66.47
N GLU A 1022 -34.23 -23.40 -67.75
CA GLU A 1022 -34.24 -21.97 -68.11
C GLU A 1022 -35.56 -21.29 -67.74
N GLU A 1023 -36.71 -21.94 -67.98
CA GLU A 1023 -38.02 -21.44 -67.56
C GLU A 1023 -38.06 -21.25 -66.03
N ILE A 1024 -37.66 -22.26 -65.26
CA ILE A 1024 -37.61 -22.16 -63.79
C ILE A 1024 -36.65 -21.08 -63.33
N ARG A 1025 -35.49 -20.93 -63.97
CA ARG A 1025 -34.50 -19.89 -63.63
C ARG A 1025 -35.09 -18.50 -63.79
N VAL A 1026 -35.76 -18.22 -64.91
CA VAL A 1026 -36.41 -16.92 -65.16
C VAL A 1026 -37.50 -16.66 -64.12
N LEU A 1027 -38.38 -17.64 -63.88
CA LEU A 1027 -39.45 -17.50 -62.87
C LEU A 1027 -38.88 -17.33 -61.45
N SER A 1028 -37.80 -18.03 -61.11
CA SER A 1028 -37.11 -17.92 -59.82
C SER A 1028 -36.49 -16.54 -59.62
N HIS A 1029 -35.86 -15.96 -60.66
CA HIS A 1029 -35.37 -14.58 -60.58
C HIS A 1029 -36.50 -13.58 -60.38
N GLN A 1030 -37.63 -13.75 -61.05
CA GLN A 1030 -38.79 -12.87 -60.88
C GLN A 1030 -39.38 -12.98 -59.47
N ALA A 1031 -39.51 -14.20 -58.93
CA ALA A 1031 -39.98 -14.43 -57.56
C ALA A 1031 -38.99 -13.88 -56.52
N ALA A 1032 -37.68 -14.07 -56.72
CA ALA A 1032 -36.66 -13.50 -55.86
C ALA A 1032 -36.67 -11.96 -55.88
N ASP A 1033 -36.89 -11.35 -57.05
CA ASP A 1033 -37.08 -9.90 -57.17
C ASP A 1033 -38.37 -9.44 -56.48
N ASN A 1034 -39.45 -10.21 -56.55
CA ASN A 1034 -40.70 -9.94 -55.83
C ASN A 1034 -40.47 -9.91 -54.30
N VAL A 1035 -39.73 -10.89 -53.78
CA VAL A 1035 -39.37 -10.94 -52.36
C VAL A 1035 -38.44 -9.79 -51.97
N LYS A 1036 -37.31 -9.63 -52.67
CA LYS A 1036 -36.24 -8.72 -52.23
C LYS A 1036 -36.47 -7.25 -52.59
N LYS A 1037 -37.03 -6.96 -53.77
CA LYS A 1037 -37.26 -5.57 -54.22
C LYS A 1037 -38.64 -5.05 -53.84
N GLN A 1038 -39.64 -5.92 -53.72
CA GLN A 1038 -41.02 -5.51 -53.41
C GLN A 1038 -41.48 -5.87 -52.00
N GLY A 1039 -40.74 -6.71 -51.26
CA GLY A 1039 -41.09 -7.12 -49.90
C GLY A 1039 -42.36 -7.98 -49.83
N LYS A 1040 -42.68 -8.71 -50.90
CA LYS A 1040 -43.86 -9.59 -50.99
C LYS A 1040 -43.48 -11.06 -50.76
N ASP A 1041 -44.48 -11.91 -50.59
CA ASP A 1041 -44.28 -13.35 -50.45
C ASP A 1041 -43.69 -13.98 -51.72
N ASN A 1042 -43.09 -15.16 -51.56
CA ASN A 1042 -42.57 -15.95 -52.66
C ASN A 1042 -43.72 -16.51 -53.52
N ASP A 1043 -43.82 -16.05 -54.77
CA ASP A 1043 -44.87 -16.41 -55.71
C ASP A 1043 -44.41 -17.38 -56.82
N LEU A 1044 -43.26 -18.06 -56.63
CA LEU A 1044 -42.69 -18.97 -57.63
C LEU A 1044 -43.66 -20.08 -58.04
N ILE A 1045 -44.37 -20.69 -57.08
CA ILE A 1045 -45.30 -21.79 -57.36
C ILE A 1045 -46.52 -21.28 -58.15
N GLU A 1046 -47.09 -20.13 -57.78
CA GLU A 1046 -48.13 -19.46 -58.57
C GLU A 1046 -47.69 -19.17 -59.99
N ARG A 1047 -46.44 -18.73 -60.19
CA ARG A 1047 -45.87 -18.48 -61.53
C ARG A 1047 -45.75 -19.77 -62.33
N ILE A 1048 -45.27 -20.85 -61.71
CA ILE A 1048 -45.19 -22.18 -62.34
C ILE A 1048 -46.58 -22.66 -62.76
N ARG A 1049 -47.61 -22.54 -61.89
CA ARG A 1049 -49.00 -22.93 -62.21
C ARG A 1049 -49.62 -22.17 -63.37
N ARG A 1050 -49.21 -20.92 -63.60
CA ARG A 1050 -49.73 -20.07 -64.69
C ARG A 1050 -48.96 -20.24 -66.00
N THR A 1051 -47.78 -20.86 -65.95
CA THR A 1051 -46.90 -20.99 -67.11
C THR A 1051 -47.20 -22.31 -67.83
N ALA A 1052 -47.72 -22.22 -69.05
CA ALA A 1052 -48.22 -23.37 -69.81
C ALA A 1052 -47.21 -24.51 -70.00
N PHE A 1053 -45.91 -24.20 -69.99
CA PHE A 1053 -44.82 -25.18 -70.06
C PHE A 1053 -44.92 -26.26 -68.96
N PHE A 1054 -45.35 -25.89 -67.74
CA PHE A 1054 -45.41 -26.80 -66.59
C PHE A 1054 -46.73 -27.57 -66.46
N ASN A 1055 -47.69 -27.40 -67.39
CA ASN A 1055 -48.99 -28.11 -67.35
C ASN A 1055 -48.89 -29.63 -67.05
N PRO A 1056 -47.91 -30.39 -67.59
CA PRO A 1056 -47.81 -31.83 -67.33
C PRO A 1056 -47.50 -32.21 -65.87
N ILE A 1057 -46.92 -31.30 -65.07
CA ILE A 1057 -46.52 -31.56 -63.69
C ILE A 1057 -47.45 -30.93 -62.64
N ILE A 1058 -48.40 -30.06 -63.05
CA ILE A 1058 -49.32 -29.37 -62.13
C ILE A 1058 -50.03 -30.35 -61.16
N PRO A 1059 -50.53 -31.53 -61.61
CA PRO A 1059 -51.18 -32.49 -60.70
C PRO A 1059 -50.25 -33.08 -59.62
N GLU A 1060 -48.94 -33.05 -59.84
CA GLU A 1060 -47.92 -33.61 -58.93
C GLU A 1060 -47.24 -32.52 -58.08
N LEU A 1061 -47.46 -31.25 -58.40
CA LEU A 1061 -46.72 -30.12 -57.82
C LEU A 1061 -46.84 -30.02 -56.29
N ASP A 1062 -48.02 -30.33 -55.73
CA ASP A 1062 -48.20 -30.32 -54.26
C ASP A 1062 -47.38 -31.42 -53.58
N ASN A 1063 -47.26 -32.59 -54.22
CA ASN A 1063 -46.43 -33.69 -53.72
C ASN A 1063 -44.93 -33.37 -53.83
N LEU A 1064 -44.51 -32.66 -54.89
CA LEU A 1064 -43.13 -32.20 -55.08
C LEU A 1064 -42.71 -31.12 -54.06
N LEU A 1065 -43.67 -30.53 -53.35
CA LEU A 1065 -43.49 -29.52 -52.30
C LEU A 1065 -43.73 -30.08 -50.90
N ASP A 1066 -43.84 -31.40 -50.74
CA ASP A 1066 -43.93 -32.00 -49.41
C ASP A 1066 -42.58 -31.89 -48.68
N ALA A 1067 -42.51 -31.01 -47.69
CA ALA A 1067 -41.34 -30.79 -46.84
C ALA A 1067 -40.78 -32.07 -46.21
N SER A 1068 -41.62 -33.08 -45.95
CA SER A 1068 -41.18 -34.36 -45.37
C SER A 1068 -40.22 -35.12 -46.27
N THR A 1069 -40.24 -34.85 -47.58
CA THR A 1069 -39.36 -35.50 -48.57
C THR A 1069 -38.00 -34.80 -48.71
N PHE A 1070 -37.84 -33.59 -48.16
CA PHE A 1070 -36.61 -32.79 -48.27
C PHE A 1070 -35.65 -32.93 -47.08
N VAL A 1071 -36.04 -33.65 -46.03
CA VAL A 1071 -35.21 -33.81 -44.82
C VAL A 1071 -34.19 -34.95 -44.91
N GLY A 1072 -34.13 -35.63 -46.06
CA GLY A 1072 -33.21 -36.73 -46.31
C GLY A 1072 -33.29 -37.83 -45.24
N ARG A 1073 -32.17 -38.13 -44.58
CA ARG A 1073 -32.08 -39.16 -43.53
C ARG A 1073 -32.15 -38.60 -42.11
N ALA A 1074 -32.59 -37.36 -41.92
CA ALA A 1074 -32.54 -36.68 -40.63
C ALA A 1074 -33.22 -37.50 -39.50
N PRO A 1075 -34.43 -38.06 -39.65
CA PRO A 1075 -35.05 -38.87 -38.59
C PRO A 1075 -34.24 -40.12 -38.22
N GLN A 1076 -33.78 -40.89 -39.22
CA GLN A 1076 -33.03 -42.13 -38.98
C GLN A 1076 -31.65 -41.84 -38.37
N GLN A 1077 -31.05 -40.68 -38.68
CA GLN A 1077 -29.82 -40.24 -38.04
C GLN A 1077 -30.04 -39.94 -36.56
N VAL A 1078 -31.14 -39.29 -36.18
CA VAL A 1078 -31.51 -39.03 -34.77
C VAL A 1078 -31.68 -40.34 -34.01
N GLU A 1079 -32.47 -41.28 -34.56
CA GLU A 1079 -32.72 -42.58 -33.93
C GLU A 1079 -31.43 -43.37 -33.74
N LYS A 1080 -30.59 -43.47 -34.78
CA LYS A 1080 -29.32 -44.19 -34.68
C LYS A 1080 -28.40 -43.55 -33.65
N PHE A 1081 -28.22 -42.23 -33.69
CA PHE A 1081 -27.30 -41.52 -32.79
C PHE A 1081 -27.71 -41.64 -31.31
N THR A 1082 -29.01 -41.45 -31.02
CA THR A 1082 -29.53 -41.52 -29.65
C THR A 1082 -29.55 -42.94 -29.08
N SER A 1083 -29.86 -43.96 -29.90
CA SER A 1083 -29.89 -45.36 -29.46
C SER A 1083 -28.52 -46.01 -29.33
N THR A 1084 -27.48 -45.45 -29.97
CA THR A 1084 -26.12 -46.01 -29.95
C THR A 1084 -25.17 -45.17 -29.09
N GLU A 1085 -24.79 -43.99 -29.57
CA GLU A 1085 -23.76 -43.15 -28.92
C GLU A 1085 -24.26 -42.51 -27.63
N VAL A 1086 -25.44 -41.88 -27.65
CA VAL A 1086 -25.99 -41.20 -26.46
C VAL A 1086 -26.30 -42.21 -25.36
N ALA A 1087 -27.05 -43.26 -25.70
CA ALA A 1087 -27.44 -44.30 -24.74
C ALA A 1087 -26.23 -44.97 -24.08
N ALA A 1088 -25.13 -45.19 -24.82
CA ALA A 1088 -23.90 -45.74 -24.26
C ALA A 1088 -23.22 -44.78 -23.28
N ALA A 1089 -23.09 -43.49 -23.66
CA ALA A 1089 -22.39 -42.49 -22.88
C ALA A 1089 -23.09 -42.15 -21.54
N ILE A 1090 -24.42 -42.09 -21.52
CA ILE A 1090 -25.16 -41.71 -20.31
C ILE A 1090 -25.51 -42.89 -19.39
N LYS A 1091 -25.27 -44.13 -19.83
CA LYS A 1091 -25.59 -45.36 -19.08
C LYS A 1091 -25.02 -45.37 -17.65
N PRO A 1092 -23.77 -44.95 -17.39
CA PRO A 1092 -23.22 -44.92 -16.02
C PRO A 1092 -23.99 -43.99 -15.07
N TYR A 1093 -24.72 -43.01 -15.61
CA TYR A 1093 -25.40 -41.95 -14.88
C TYR A 1093 -26.91 -42.16 -14.74
N ALA A 1094 -27.41 -43.37 -15.01
CA ALA A 1094 -28.84 -43.70 -14.97
C ALA A 1094 -29.52 -43.30 -13.64
N SER A 1095 -28.84 -43.46 -12.49
CA SER A 1095 -29.38 -43.02 -11.21
C SER A 1095 -29.50 -41.50 -11.07
N ALA A 1096 -28.56 -40.73 -11.65
CA ALA A 1096 -28.60 -39.27 -11.62
C ALA A 1096 -29.72 -38.76 -12.54
N ILE A 1097 -29.88 -39.41 -13.70
CA ILE A 1097 -30.96 -39.11 -14.67
C ILE A 1097 -32.34 -39.39 -14.05
N ALA A 1098 -32.50 -40.52 -13.34
CA ALA A 1098 -33.75 -40.85 -12.67
C ALA A 1098 -34.14 -39.85 -11.57
N LYS A 1099 -33.16 -39.23 -10.91
CA LYS A 1099 -33.35 -38.16 -9.91
C LYS A 1099 -33.31 -36.75 -10.52
N GLY A 1100 -33.05 -36.64 -11.81
CA GLY A 1100 -32.77 -35.38 -12.50
C GLY A 1100 -34.02 -34.54 -12.68
N GLU A 1101 -34.27 -33.64 -11.73
CA GLU A 1101 -35.31 -32.62 -11.81
C GLU A 1101 -34.86 -31.41 -12.64
N THR A 1102 -35.85 -30.63 -13.12
CA THR A 1102 -35.58 -29.35 -13.76
C THR A 1102 -34.91 -28.41 -12.76
N SER A 1103 -33.72 -27.92 -13.09
CA SER A 1103 -32.95 -27.05 -12.19
C SER A 1103 -33.68 -25.73 -11.96
N ALA A 1104 -33.86 -25.35 -10.69
CA ALA A 1104 -34.34 -24.02 -10.32
C ALA A 1104 -33.21 -23.00 -10.52
N LEU A 1105 -33.56 -21.80 -11.02
CA LEU A 1105 -32.62 -20.70 -11.11
C LEU A 1105 -32.50 -20.03 -9.74
N TYR A 1106 -31.31 -20.06 -9.15
CA TYR A 1106 -31.02 -19.30 -7.95
C TYR A 1106 -31.01 -17.80 -8.32
N VAL A 1107 -31.96 -17.03 -7.78
CA VAL A 1107 -31.94 -15.56 -7.76
C VAL A 1107 -32.48 -15.10 -6.42
#